data_AF-A0A9E0ZV08-F1
#
_entry.id   AF-A0A9E0ZV08-F1
#
_cell.length_a   1.000
_cell.length_b   1.000
_cell.length_c   1.000
_cell.angle_alpha   90.00
_cell.angle_beta   90.00
_cell.angle_gamma   90.00
#
_symmetry.space_group_name_H-M   'P 1'
#
loop_
_entity.id
_entity.type
_entity.pdbx_description
1 polymer ?
#
loop_
_entity_poly.entity_id
_entity_poly.type
_entity_poly.pdbx_seq_one_letter_code
_entity_poly.pdbx_strand_id
1 'polypeptide(L)'
;VNYVKEKYKNCLTPVNSNGQNGIVHIRKPQCHFGWDWGPVLPLSGITDDIYLEFVKGARLDSFVVNSDYADEKGIVDVNVKYTEFSDTECKITLVSPDGNEQSQIGNNAHFVIDNPELWWTYDLSDKKEQPLYTVKVELVSNGKTVKTAEKKIGIRRLELNIEFDSFGKNFQFKLNGVPVFAKGANYIPPDSFITRFTHDKLEYLLDAFQFSNMNVLRIWGGGYYGSDALYDECDRRGIMVWQDFMFACQAYPFFNEDFLANVKREVAYNVERICSHPSLALWCGNNEIEDMHMAWVNMPKYIAWTEKFFYHILEDEIRKCDTHTSFTPGSPIGISHNEGVYADNVGDTHLWGVWHGLKPMDYYRRRMTRFCSEFGFESLPDMNSIRIFAKPEDYDLNSKVFLSHQKCMNGNDKMVYYIADRFDLPTHFRDYVYLSQVTQLECIADATEHWRRNKGRCNGSMYWQFNDCWGVCSWSSIDYYGNYKALQYGARHFNEPLTVSFEDDDNGVKVFVLNDYRKKQSVRLEISLFDFENGVQKTVEHSISDLEMRTSFDVPGEWLDSCDKRKNGLVATLYKDNEVVARKTLLLDREKNLVLPKAKLKTKIEVADSKITLHIKTDNFARLVKAECSVTCLPFSDNFFDLLPGEEKIITMSLDCLDSALTPREVAESIVVYSLSDIELNKSKINSFVKRAKVWLSPVNIANAVHHGKVPKPVKL
;
A
#
# COMPACT_ATOMS: atom_id res chain seq x y z
N VAL A 1 22.55 21.24 3.73
CA VAL A 1 22.59 22.01 2.46
C VAL A 1 22.63 23.52 2.73
N ASN A 2 23.66 24.24 2.24
CA ASN A 2 23.86 25.68 2.55
C ASN A 2 22.74 26.58 2.02
N TYR A 3 22.31 26.39 0.78
CA TYR A 3 21.17 27.09 0.17
C TYR A 3 19.93 27.07 1.07
N VAL A 4 19.56 25.88 1.56
CA VAL A 4 18.40 25.68 2.45
C VAL A 4 18.54 26.49 3.75
N LYS A 5 19.73 26.46 4.37
CA LYS A 5 20.00 27.22 5.60
C LYS A 5 19.92 28.74 5.37
N GLU A 6 20.40 29.23 4.24
CA GLU A 6 20.35 30.65 3.89
C GLU A 6 18.93 31.11 3.58
N LYS A 7 18.17 30.35 2.78
CA LYS A 7 16.76 30.65 2.51
C LYS A 7 15.91 30.64 3.78
N TYR A 8 16.15 29.70 4.69
CA TYR A 8 15.45 29.64 5.98
C TYR A 8 15.68 30.88 6.83
N LYS A 9 16.89 31.45 6.84
CA LYS A 9 17.18 32.71 7.58
C LYS A 9 16.39 33.90 7.02
N ASN A 10 16.17 33.93 5.71
CA ASN A 10 15.49 35.03 5.03
C ASN A 10 13.96 34.88 5.03
N CYS A 11 13.47 33.64 5.04
CA CYS A 11 12.05 33.32 5.07
C CYS A 11 11.86 32.10 5.98
N LEU A 12 11.47 32.37 7.22
CA LEU A 12 11.21 31.33 8.20
C LEU A 12 10.05 30.46 7.74
N THR A 13 10.23 29.15 7.89
CA THR A 13 9.22 28.11 7.60
C THR A 13 8.94 27.35 8.89
N PRO A 14 7.85 26.55 8.96
CA PRO A 14 7.60 25.71 10.13
C PRO A 14 8.80 24.80 10.45
N VAL A 15 8.94 24.45 11.73
CA VAL A 15 10.00 23.53 12.18
C VAL A 15 9.75 22.14 11.58
N ASN A 16 10.81 21.53 11.07
CA ASN A 16 10.78 20.18 10.54
C ASN A 16 11.08 19.17 11.65
N SER A 17 10.08 18.35 12.02
CA SER A 17 10.26 17.27 12.99
C SER A 17 10.99 16.04 12.43
N ASN A 18 11.01 15.87 11.11
CA ASN A 18 11.51 14.68 10.42
C ASN A 18 12.88 14.90 9.73
N GLY A 19 13.43 16.11 9.78
CA GLY A 19 14.65 16.44 9.03
C GLY A 19 15.16 17.86 9.20
N GLN A 20 15.88 18.36 8.20
CA GLN A 20 16.46 19.71 8.24
C GLN A 20 15.36 20.79 8.11
N ASN A 21 15.45 21.88 8.89
CA ASN A 21 14.60 23.07 8.71
C ASN A 21 14.86 23.77 7.37
N GLY A 22 13.80 24.34 6.79
CA GLY A 22 13.85 25.15 5.57
C GLY A 22 13.81 24.39 4.25
N ILE A 23 13.66 23.06 4.28
CA ILE A 23 13.74 22.22 3.07
C ILE A 23 12.67 22.53 2.03
N VAL A 24 11.54 23.12 2.45
CA VAL A 24 10.45 23.58 1.55
C VAL A 24 10.86 24.71 0.59
N HIS A 25 12.00 25.36 0.82
CA HIS A 25 12.53 26.40 -0.09
C HIS A 25 13.14 25.84 -1.37
N ILE A 26 13.34 24.52 -1.46
CA ILE A 26 13.87 23.87 -2.65
C ILE A 26 12.88 22.79 -3.12
N ARG A 27 12.65 22.72 -4.43
CA ARG A 27 11.90 21.61 -5.04
C ARG A 27 12.85 20.43 -5.22
N LYS A 28 12.76 19.49 -4.28
CA LYS A 28 13.54 18.27 -4.19
C LYS A 28 12.76 17.25 -3.34
N PRO A 29 12.88 15.94 -3.60
CA PRO A 29 12.33 14.90 -2.72
C PRO A 29 12.63 15.20 -1.25
N GLN A 30 11.58 15.29 -0.43
CA GLN A 30 11.73 15.72 0.95
C GLN A 30 12.49 14.68 1.78
N CYS A 31 12.24 13.40 1.53
CA CYS A 31 12.84 12.29 2.28
C CYS A 31 14.38 12.27 2.20
N HIS A 32 14.99 12.93 1.21
CA HIS A 32 16.45 13.12 1.14
C HIS A 32 17.02 13.87 2.36
N PHE A 33 16.19 14.67 3.04
CA PHE A 33 16.60 15.42 4.22
C PHE A 33 16.29 14.70 5.53
N GLY A 34 15.97 13.40 5.46
CA GLY A 34 15.49 12.59 6.56
C GLY A 34 13.98 12.38 6.47
N TRP A 35 13.55 11.23 6.95
CA TRP A 35 12.16 10.93 7.27
C TRP A 35 12.12 9.97 8.47
N ASP A 36 10.96 9.73 9.07
CA ASP A 36 10.81 8.79 10.19
C ASP A 36 10.97 7.30 9.81
N TRP A 37 11.28 7.01 8.55
CA TRP A 37 11.76 5.72 8.03
C TRP A 37 13.04 5.85 7.17
N GLY A 38 13.53 7.07 6.91
CA GLY A 38 14.54 7.34 5.88
C GLY A 38 15.85 7.93 6.44
N PRO A 39 17.01 7.68 5.78
CA PRO A 39 18.26 8.30 6.19
C PRO A 39 18.34 9.76 5.72
N VAL A 40 19.26 10.54 6.31
CA VAL A 40 19.53 11.92 5.88
C VAL A 40 20.60 11.90 4.79
N LEU A 41 20.19 11.84 3.53
CA LEU A 41 21.07 11.79 2.35
C LEU A 41 20.64 12.84 1.31
N PRO A 42 21.04 14.12 1.46
CA PRO A 42 20.71 15.19 0.51
C PRO A 42 21.57 15.13 -0.77
N LEU A 43 21.42 14.04 -1.51
CA LEU A 43 22.19 13.72 -2.72
C LEU A 43 21.99 14.77 -3.81
N SER A 44 23.03 15.00 -4.61
CA SER A 44 23.03 15.81 -5.82
C SER A 44 23.68 15.00 -6.95
N GLY A 45 23.14 15.09 -8.15
CA GLY A 45 23.60 14.32 -9.29
C GLY A 45 22.63 14.44 -10.45
N ILE A 46 22.99 13.80 -11.55
CA ILE A 46 22.17 13.70 -12.76
C ILE A 46 21.42 12.36 -12.65
N THR A 47 20.09 12.42 -12.58
CA THR A 47 19.24 11.24 -12.34
C THR A 47 18.78 10.55 -13.62
N ASP A 48 18.74 11.29 -14.73
CA ASP A 48 18.23 10.86 -16.02
C ASP A 48 19.25 11.14 -17.14
N ASP A 49 18.94 10.64 -18.33
CA ASP A 49 19.80 10.73 -19.50
C ASP A 49 20.12 12.18 -19.91
N ILE A 50 21.33 12.37 -20.42
CA ILE A 50 21.76 13.59 -21.10
C ILE A 50 21.97 13.25 -22.57
N TYR A 51 21.36 14.01 -23.46
CA TYR A 51 21.48 13.79 -24.90
C TYR A 51 21.54 15.11 -25.68
N LEU A 52 21.99 15.01 -26.93
CA LEU A 52 21.89 16.07 -27.93
C LEU A 52 20.83 15.66 -28.95
N GLU A 53 19.77 16.45 -29.08
CA GLU A 53 18.73 16.23 -30.09
C GLU A 53 19.08 17.01 -31.38
N PHE A 54 19.31 16.28 -32.48
CA PHE A 54 19.52 16.86 -33.80
C PHE A 54 18.19 16.89 -34.56
N VAL A 55 17.64 18.09 -34.74
CA VAL A 55 16.31 18.28 -35.31
C VAL A 55 16.40 18.54 -36.82
N LYS A 56 15.53 17.87 -37.59
CA LYS A 56 15.37 18.10 -39.03
C LYS A 56 13.92 18.42 -39.35
N GLY A 57 13.66 19.64 -39.83
CA GLY A 57 12.35 20.05 -40.32
C GLY A 57 11.31 20.35 -39.25
N ALA A 58 11.15 19.50 -38.22
CA ALA A 58 10.30 19.79 -37.07
C ALA A 58 10.76 19.05 -35.81
N ARG A 59 10.44 19.61 -34.63
CA ARG A 59 10.65 19.00 -33.32
C ARG A 59 9.29 18.81 -32.64
N LEU A 60 9.01 17.60 -32.16
CA LEU A 60 7.89 17.35 -31.27
C LEU A 60 8.23 17.91 -29.89
N ASP A 61 7.44 18.86 -29.40
CA ASP A 61 7.63 19.47 -28.08
C ASP A 61 6.89 18.65 -27.02
N SER A 62 5.63 18.29 -27.30
CA SER A 62 4.85 17.36 -26.48
C SER A 62 3.61 16.86 -27.19
N PHE A 63 3.00 15.79 -26.68
CA PHE A 63 1.63 15.44 -27.03
C PHE A 63 0.90 14.81 -25.85
N VAL A 64 -0.35 15.20 -25.67
CA VAL A 64 -1.24 14.76 -24.60
C VAL A 64 -2.35 13.93 -25.21
N VAL A 65 -2.64 12.80 -24.59
CA VAL A 65 -3.78 11.96 -24.94
C VAL A 65 -4.69 11.90 -23.72
N ASN A 66 -5.94 12.33 -23.90
CA ASN A 66 -7.02 12.10 -22.95
C ASN A 66 -7.90 10.98 -23.51
N SER A 67 -8.29 10.05 -22.67
CA SER A 67 -9.24 9.00 -23.04
C SER A 67 -10.30 8.84 -21.98
N ASP A 68 -11.50 8.46 -22.41
CA ASP A 68 -12.66 8.25 -21.53
C ASP A 68 -13.58 7.17 -22.11
N TYR A 69 -14.52 6.71 -21.30
CA TYR A 69 -15.59 5.80 -21.68
C TYR A 69 -16.96 6.41 -21.32
N ALA A 70 -17.72 6.80 -22.34
CA ALA A 70 -19.03 7.42 -22.20
C ALA A 70 -19.98 6.93 -23.28
N ASP A 71 -21.27 6.79 -22.93
CA ASP A 71 -22.33 6.38 -23.86
C ASP A 71 -21.99 5.09 -24.64
N GLU A 72 -21.39 4.12 -23.95
CA GLU A 72 -20.92 2.83 -24.51
C GLU A 72 -19.85 2.95 -25.60
N LYS A 73 -19.18 4.10 -25.69
CA LYS A 73 -18.13 4.38 -26.67
C LYS A 73 -16.83 4.79 -26.00
N GLY A 74 -15.73 4.43 -26.63
CA GLY A 74 -14.40 4.94 -26.28
C GLY A 74 -14.18 6.27 -26.96
N ILE A 75 -13.69 7.25 -26.20
CA ILE A 75 -13.35 8.57 -26.71
C ILE A 75 -11.87 8.78 -26.49
N VAL A 76 -11.14 9.20 -27.53
CA VAL A 76 -9.72 9.52 -27.46
C VAL A 76 -9.44 10.86 -28.12
N ASP A 77 -9.02 11.83 -27.31
CA ASP A 77 -8.64 13.17 -27.74
C ASP A 77 -7.13 13.34 -27.65
N VAL A 78 -6.53 13.80 -28.75
CA VAL A 78 -5.08 13.97 -28.87
C VAL A 78 -4.78 15.43 -29.17
N ASN A 79 -3.87 16.04 -28.42
CA ASN A 79 -3.31 17.36 -28.69
C ASN A 79 -1.79 17.26 -28.85
N VAL A 80 -1.26 17.80 -29.94
CA VAL A 80 0.16 17.75 -30.29
C VAL A 80 0.72 19.17 -30.36
N LYS A 81 1.85 19.40 -29.69
CA LYS A 81 2.64 20.63 -29.77
C LYS A 81 3.98 20.31 -30.42
N TYR A 82 4.31 21.03 -31.47
CA TYR A 82 5.56 20.85 -32.17
C TYR A 82 6.04 22.18 -32.77
N THR A 83 7.35 22.30 -32.91
CA THR A 83 8.01 23.45 -33.51
C THR A 83 8.43 23.10 -34.94
N GLU A 84 7.96 23.89 -35.91
CA GLU A 84 8.27 23.73 -37.32
C GLU A 84 9.49 24.58 -37.73
N PHE A 85 10.39 23.99 -38.51
CA PHE A 85 11.56 24.61 -39.16
C PHE A 85 11.50 24.49 -40.69
N SER A 86 10.61 23.65 -41.22
CA SER A 86 10.17 23.57 -42.61
C SER A 86 8.74 23.06 -42.65
N ASP A 87 8.10 23.15 -43.83
CA ASP A 87 6.73 22.66 -44.05
C ASP A 87 6.58 21.21 -43.54
N THR A 88 5.66 21.02 -42.59
CA THR A 88 5.51 19.79 -41.81
C THR A 88 4.04 19.44 -41.62
N GLU A 89 3.70 18.20 -41.94
CA GLU A 89 2.40 17.60 -41.65
C GLU A 89 2.49 16.76 -40.38
N CYS A 90 1.54 16.91 -39.47
CA CYS A 90 1.39 16.05 -38.30
C CYS A 90 0.30 15.00 -38.57
N LYS A 91 0.67 13.72 -38.57
CA LYS A 91 -0.26 12.60 -38.67
C LYS A 91 -0.39 11.93 -37.30
N ILE A 92 -1.63 11.77 -36.84
CA ILE A 92 -1.98 11.12 -35.59
C ILE A 92 -2.72 9.84 -35.93
N THR A 93 -2.28 8.70 -35.39
CA THR A 93 -2.88 7.39 -35.63
C THR A 93 -3.20 6.71 -34.29
N LEU A 94 -4.43 6.24 -34.14
CA LEU A 94 -4.86 5.36 -33.05
C LEU A 94 -4.86 3.92 -33.56
N VAL A 95 -4.17 3.04 -32.85
CA VAL A 95 -4.11 1.59 -33.10
C VAL A 95 -4.79 0.86 -31.96
N SER A 96 -5.78 0.02 -32.26
CA SER A 96 -6.47 -0.82 -31.27
C SER A 96 -5.67 -2.07 -30.90
N PRO A 97 -6.01 -2.76 -29.79
CA PRO A 97 -5.32 -3.99 -29.38
C PRO A 97 -5.33 -5.10 -30.43
N ASP A 98 -6.35 -5.14 -31.29
CA ASP A 98 -6.48 -6.08 -32.41
C ASP A 98 -5.82 -5.60 -33.72
N GLY A 99 -5.20 -4.42 -33.71
CA GLY A 99 -4.41 -3.87 -34.82
C GLY A 99 -5.19 -3.01 -35.82
N ASN A 100 -6.46 -2.66 -35.57
CA ASN A 100 -7.18 -1.72 -36.42
C ASN A 100 -6.66 -0.29 -36.22
N GLU A 101 -6.58 0.47 -37.32
CA GLU A 101 -6.05 1.83 -37.31
C GLU A 101 -7.10 2.88 -37.70
N GLN A 102 -7.08 4.02 -37.01
CA GLN A 102 -7.74 5.24 -37.42
C GLN A 102 -6.70 6.37 -37.45
N SER A 103 -6.69 7.20 -38.49
CA SER A 103 -5.73 8.32 -38.60
C SER A 103 -6.41 9.65 -38.91
N GLN A 104 -5.84 10.73 -38.39
CA GLN A 104 -6.21 12.12 -38.71
C GLN A 104 -4.96 12.96 -38.94
N ILE A 105 -5.07 13.99 -39.76
CA ILE A 105 -4.02 14.98 -40.03
C ILE A 105 -4.32 16.25 -39.25
N GLY A 106 -3.30 16.80 -38.60
CA GLY A 106 -3.38 18.03 -37.83
C GLY A 106 -2.66 17.91 -36.49
N ASN A 107 -2.69 19.02 -35.74
CA ASN A 107 -2.15 19.08 -34.38
C ASN A 107 -3.15 18.62 -33.30
N ASN A 108 -4.36 18.21 -33.71
CA ASN A 108 -5.38 17.63 -32.86
C ASN A 108 -6.05 16.46 -33.57
N ALA A 109 -6.51 15.46 -32.82
CA ALA A 109 -7.36 14.39 -33.34
C ALA A 109 -8.42 13.98 -32.32
N HIS A 110 -9.58 13.56 -32.82
CA HIS A 110 -10.69 13.04 -32.01
C HIS A 110 -11.14 11.70 -32.59
N PHE A 111 -10.96 10.62 -31.83
CA PHE A 111 -11.35 9.27 -32.23
C PHE A 111 -12.52 8.78 -31.39
N VAL A 112 -13.47 8.11 -32.06
CA VAL A 112 -14.58 7.42 -31.43
C VAL A 112 -14.46 5.93 -31.74
N ILE A 113 -14.51 5.11 -30.71
CA ILE A 113 -14.36 3.66 -30.79
C ILE A 113 -15.69 3.04 -30.35
N ASP A 114 -16.39 2.40 -31.29
CA ASP A 114 -17.57 1.60 -30.98
C ASP A 114 -17.13 0.26 -30.36
N ASN A 115 -17.80 -0.17 -29.28
CA ASN A 115 -17.49 -1.40 -28.54
C ASN A 115 -16.01 -1.53 -28.13
N PRO A 116 -15.45 -0.55 -27.39
CA PRO A 116 -14.04 -0.56 -27.02
C PRO A 116 -13.71 -1.71 -26.06
N GLU A 117 -12.47 -2.22 -26.14
CA GLU A 117 -11.93 -3.08 -25.09
C GLU A 117 -11.53 -2.23 -23.89
N LEU A 118 -12.29 -2.36 -22.79
CA LEU A 118 -12.09 -1.53 -21.61
C LEU A 118 -10.91 -1.98 -20.75
N TRP A 119 -10.19 -1.00 -20.21
CA TRP A 119 -9.20 -1.19 -19.16
C TRP A 119 -9.90 -1.37 -17.80
N TRP A 120 -9.42 -2.35 -17.03
CA TRP A 120 -9.93 -2.69 -15.70
C TRP A 120 -8.76 -2.92 -14.72
N THR A 121 -9.02 -2.86 -13.41
CA THR A 121 -8.06 -3.47 -12.48
C THR A 121 -8.02 -4.99 -12.67
N TYR A 122 -6.87 -5.61 -12.41
CA TYR A 122 -6.72 -7.06 -12.61
C TYR A 122 -7.70 -7.89 -11.78
N ASP A 123 -8.15 -7.39 -10.62
CA ASP A 123 -9.11 -8.08 -9.75
C ASP A 123 -10.56 -7.98 -10.22
N LEU A 124 -10.85 -7.11 -11.20
CA LEU A 124 -12.17 -6.94 -11.83
C LEU A 124 -12.23 -7.50 -13.26
N SER A 125 -11.12 -8.06 -13.74
CA SER A 125 -10.94 -8.57 -15.11
C SER A 125 -10.53 -10.03 -15.09
N ASP A 126 -10.92 -10.78 -16.12
CA ASP A 126 -10.43 -12.14 -16.35
C ASP A 126 -9.08 -12.12 -17.14
N LYS A 127 -8.56 -10.92 -17.48
CA LYS A 127 -7.29 -10.73 -18.21
C LYS A 127 -6.14 -10.40 -17.26
N LYS A 128 -5.01 -11.11 -17.41
CA LYS A 128 -3.76 -10.84 -16.68
C LYS A 128 -3.15 -9.48 -17.07
N GLU A 129 -3.20 -9.15 -18.35
CA GLU A 129 -2.78 -7.85 -18.88
C GLU A 129 -3.98 -7.11 -19.45
N GLN A 130 -4.05 -5.81 -19.20
CA GLN A 130 -5.17 -4.99 -19.64
C GLN A 130 -5.01 -4.56 -21.10
N PRO A 131 -6.13 -4.41 -21.84
CA PRO A 131 -6.07 -3.93 -23.22
C PRO A 131 -5.55 -2.49 -23.27
N LEU A 132 -4.55 -2.27 -24.12
CA LEU A 132 -3.97 -0.95 -24.36
C LEU A 132 -4.00 -0.64 -25.86
N TYR A 133 -4.47 0.56 -26.18
CA TYR A 133 -4.43 1.16 -27.50
C TYR A 133 -3.14 1.96 -27.63
N THR A 134 -2.61 2.10 -28.85
CA THR A 134 -1.41 2.90 -29.13
C THR A 134 -1.79 4.14 -29.91
N VAL A 135 -1.47 5.32 -29.38
CA VAL A 135 -1.54 6.58 -30.13
C VAL A 135 -0.15 6.91 -30.65
N LYS A 136 0.00 6.96 -31.97
CA LYS A 136 1.23 7.28 -32.69
C LYS A 136 1.13 8.67 -33.32
N VAL A 137 2.13 9.51 -33.08
CA VAL A 137 2.30 10.81 -33.73
C VAL A 137 3.49 10.75 -34.67
N GLU A 138 3.30 11.17 -35.92
CA GLU A 138 4.32 11.24 -36.95
C GLU A 138 4.39 12.67 -37.52
N LEU A 139 5.54 13.33 -37.37
CA LEU A 139 5.82 14.60 -38.05
C LEU A 139 6.50 14.28 -39.38
N VAL A 140 5.91 14.74 -40.48
CA VAL A 140 6.34 14.48 -41.85
C VAL A 140 6.75 15.78 -42.51
N SER A 141 8.02 15.91 -42.89
CA SER A 141 8.51 17.09 -43.62
C SER A 141 9.17 16.69 -44.93
N ASN A 142 8.83 17.38 -46.02
CA ASN A 142 9.28 17.06 -47.38
C ASN A 142 8.99 15.59 -47.77
N GLY A 143 7.82 15.08 -47.40
CA GLY A 143 7.41 13.70 -47.67
C GLY A 143 8.17 12.61 -46.90
N LYS A 144 8.96 12.97 -45.88
CA LYS A 144 9.68 12.03 -45.02
C LYS A 144 9.30 12.23 -43.55
N THR A 145 9.05 11.15 -42.84
CA THR A 145 8.86 11.18 -41.39
C THR A 145 10.17 11.62 -40.73
N VAL A 146 10.14 12.74 -40.00
CA VAL A 146 11.29 13.34 -39.32
C VAL A 146 11.26 13.11 -37.80
N LYS A 147 10.08 12.83 -37.24
CA LYS A 147 9.89 12.46 -35.83
C LYS A 147 8.71 11.51 -35.70
N THR A 148 8.86 10.52 -34.81
CA THR A 148 7.78 9.64 -34.35
C THR A 148 7.78 9.64 -32.83
N ALA A 149 6.60 9.58 -32.23
CA ALA A 149 6.41 9.29 -30.82
C ALA A 149 5.13 8.50 -30.61
N GLU A 150 5.05 7.75 -29.53
CA GLU A 150 3.89 6.93 -29.19
C GLU A 150 3.59 6.96 -27.70
N LYS A 151 2.31 6.80 -27.37
CA LYS A 151 1.81 6.60 -26.00
C LYS A 151 0.83 5.44 -26.03
N LYS A 152 0.89 4.59 -25.00
CA LYS A 152 -0.15 3.59 -24.73
C LYS A 152 -1.24 4.23 -23.88
N ILE A 153 -2.49 3.90 -24.16
CA ILE A 153 -3.66 4.36 -23.42
C ILE A 153 -4.63 3.20 -23.20
N GLY A 154 -5.45 3.27 -22.15
CA GLY A 154 -6.52 2.32 -21.89
C GLY A 154 -7.85 3.06 -21.87
N ILE A 155 -8.88 2.50 -22.52
CA ILE A 155 -10.20 3.11 -22.55
C ILE A 155 -10.94 2.73 -21.25
N ARG A 156 -11.26 3.73 -20.44
CA ARG A 156 -11.95 3.57 -19.16
C ARG A 156 -12.52 4.90 -18.69
N ARG A 157 -13.56 4.83 -17.85
CA ARG A 157 -14.05 5.93 -17.03
C ARG A 157 -13.69 5.66 -15.57
N LEU A 158 -12.86 6.50 -14.97
CA LEU A 158 -12.39 6.33 -13.59
C LEU A 158 -12.63 7.62 -12.81
N GLU A 159 -13.47 7.53 -11.79
CA GLU A 159 -13.97 8.68 -11.06
C GLU A 159 -13.88 8.48 -9.55
N LEU A 160 -13.60 9.55 -8.82
CA LEU A 160 -13.75 9.60 -7.36
C LEU A 160 -15.15 10.11 -7.03
N ASN A 161 -16.01 9.20 -6.58
CA ASN A 161 -17.34 9.55 -6.06
C ASN A 161 -17.22 10.21 -4.69
N ILE A 162 -17.59 11.49 -4.64
CA ILE A 162 -17.64 12.33 -3.42
C ILE A 162 -19.05 12.83 -3.08
N GLU A 163 -20.08 12.17 -3.60
CA GLU A 163 -21.48 12.51 -3.33
C GLU A 163 -21.87 12.28 -1.86
N PHE A 164 -22.95 12.92 -1.42
CA PHE A 164 -23.51 12.69 -0.09
C PHE A 164 -24.35 11.41 -0.04
N ASP A 165 -24.24 10.68 1.06
CA ASP A 165 -25.08 9.52 1.38
C ASP A 165 -25.42 9.47 2.88
N SER A 166 -26.03 8.37 3.33
CA SER A 166 -26.41 8.16 4.74
C SER A 166 -25.23 8.16 5.73
N PHE A 167 -23.99 8.04 5.24
CA PHE A 167 -22.78 8.02 6.06
C PHE A 167 -21.97 9.32 5.97
N GLY A 168 -22.43 10.31 5.19
CA GLY A 168 -21.81 11.63 5.04
C GLY A 168 -21.35 11.91 3.61
N LYS A 169 -20.16 12.46 3.41
CA LYS A 169 -19.60 12.74 2.06
C LYS A 169 -18.68 11.61 1.63
N ASN A 170 -18.96 10.98 0.50
CA ASN A 170 -18.27 9.78 0.07
C ASN A 170 -16.80 10.02 -0.32
N PHE A 171 -16.03 8.94 -0.38
CA PHE A 171 -14.70 8.87 -0.96
C PHE A 171 -14.55 7.47 -1.54
N GLN A 172 -14.97 7.28 -2.80
CA GLN A 172 -15.09 5.96 -3.42
C GLN A 172 -14.67 5.99 -4.87
N PHE A 173 -13.71 5.16 -5.26
CA PHE A 173 -13.38 4.97 -6.67
C PHE A 173 -14.50 4.21 -7.39
N LYS A 174 -14.87 4.69 -8.58
CA LYS A 174 -15.76 4.00 -9.53
C LYS A 174 -15.01 3.80 -10.83
N LEU A 175 -14.82 2.55 -11.24
CA LEU A 175 -14.18 2.18 -12.50
C LEU A 175 -15.24 1.61 -13.45
N ASN A 176 -15.45 2.28 -14.58
CA ASN A 176 -16.47 1.97 -15.58
C ASN A 176 -17.87 1.79 -14.94
N GLY A 177 -18.19 2.64 -13.97
CA GLY A 177 -19.44 2.60 -13.20
C GLY A 177 -19.47 1.60 -12.04
N VAL A 178 -18.44 0.76 -11.86
CA VAL A 178 -18.37 -0.24 -10.78
C VAL A 178 -17.63 0.33 -9.57
N PRO A 179 -18.24 0.36 -8.36
CA PRO A 179 -17.54 0.75 -7.14
C PRO A 179 -16.39 -0.20 -6.79
N VAL A 180 -15.19 0.36 -6.59
CA VAL A 180 -13.99 -0.38 -6.22
C VAL A 180 -13.72 -0.17 -4.73
N PHE A 181 -13.55 -1.27 -3.98
CA PHE A 181 -12.92 -1.16 -2.67
C PHE A 181 -11.41 -1.10 -2.89
N ALA A 182 -10.79 0.03 -2.55
CA ALA A 182 -9.36 0.21 -2.71
C ALA A 182 -8.62 -0.64 -1.67
N LYS A 183 -7.86 -1.63 -2.14
CA LYS A 183 -6.97 -2.48 -1.34
C LYS A 183 -5.57 -2.08 -1.74
N GLY A 184 -4.80 -1.49 -0.83
CA GLY A 184 -3.55 -0.87 -1.25
C GLY A 184 -2.58 -0.61 -0.14
N ALA A 185 -1.52 0.09 -0.52
CA ALA A 185 -0.50 0.56 0.38
C ALA A 185 0.17 1.81 -0.19
N ASN A 186 0.87 2.53 0.69
CA ASN A 186 1.61 3.73 0.35
C ASN A 186 3.02 3.38 -0.13
N TYR A 187 3.35 3.81 -1.34
CA TYR A 187 4.64 3.64 -1.99
C TYR A 187 5.54 4.84 -1.68
N ILE A 188 6.74 4.53 -1.21
CA ILE A 188 7.81 5.49 -1.01
C ILE A 188 8.95 5.21 -2.01
N PRO A 189 9.96 6.10 -2.15
CA PRO A 189 11.10 5.82 -3.01
C PRO A 189 11.75 4.46 -2.66
N PRO A 190 11.98 3.57 -3.63
CA PRO A 190 12.41 2.19 -3.39
C PRO A 190 13.93 2.06 -3.15
N ASP A 191 14.67 3.17 -3.29
CA ASP A 191 16.08 3.26 -2.97
C ASP A 191 16.40 4.69 -2.53
N SER A 192 17.29 4.83 -1.55
CA SER A 192 17.86 6.13 -1.18
C SER A 192 18.67 6.76 -2.33
N PHE A 193 19.16 5.93 -3.25
CA PHE A 193 19.83 6.29 -4.49
C PHE A 193 19.00 5.81 -5.68
N ILE A 194 18.05 6.63 -6.14
CA ILE A 194 17.05 6.22 -7.13
C ILE A 194 17.63 5.64 -8.44
N THR A 195 18.85 6.04 -8.82
CA THR A 195 19.56 5.53 -10.02
C THR A 195 20.00 4.07 -9.92
N ARG A 196 19.83 3.42 -8.76
CA ARG A 196 20.07 1.98 -8.57
C ARG A 196 18.81 1.13 -8.70
N PHE A 197 17.66 1.75 -8.89
CA PHE A 197 16.39 1.08 -9.05
C PHE A 197 16.19 0.70 -10.51
N THR A 198 16.40 -0.57 -10.82
CA THR A 198 16.32 -1.13 -12.18
C THR A 198 14.91 -1.57 -12.50
N HIS A 199 14.64 -1.85 -13.79
CA HIS A 199 13.37 -2.41 -14.23
C HIS A 199 13.04 -3.74 -13.53
N ASP A 200 14.01 -4.66 -13.39
CA ASP A 200 13.79 -5.94 -12.70
C ASP A 200 13.34 -5.75 -11.24
N LYS A 201 13.88 -4.74 -10.55
CA LYS A 201 13.46 -4.41 -9.18
C LYS A 201 12.04 -3.83 -9.15
N LEU A 202 11.67 -3.07 -10.17
CA LEU A 202 10.31 -2.57 -10.35
C LEU A 202 9.33 -3.73 -10.60
N GLU A 203 9.66 -4.65 -11.51
CA GLU A 203 8.84 -5.83 -11.78
C GLU A 203 8.65 -6.68 -10.51
N TYR A 204 9.74 -6.98 -9.80
CA TYR A 204 9.68 -7.71 -8.53
C TYR A 204 8.79 -7.01 -7.50
N LEU A 205 8.89 -5.69 -7.40
CA LEU A 205 8.08 -4.91 -6.47
C LEU A 205 6.59 -4.95 -6.86
N LEU A 206 6.26 -4.85 -8.14
CA LEU A 206 4.86 -4.93 -8.60
C LEU A 206 4.31 -6.37 -8.54
N ASP A 207 5.15 -7.38 -8.73
CA ASP A 207 4.79 -8.78 -8.45
C ASP A 207 4.44 -8.97 -6.98
N ALA A 208 5.22 -8.37 -6.06
CA ALA A 208 4.90 -8.37 -4.65
C ALA A 208 3.57 -7.66 -4.35
N PHE A 209 3.32 -6.53 -5.00
CA PHE A 209 2.07 -5.78 -4.86
C PHE A 209 0.86 -6.64 -5.25
N GLN A 210 0.93 -7.31 -6.40
CA GLN A 210 -0.14 -8.20 -6.88
C GLN A 210 -0.25 -9.50 -6.08
N PHE A 211 0.87 -10.04 -5.58
CA PHE A 211 0.86 -11.19 -4.66
C PHE A 211 -0.06 -10.94 -3.45
N SER A 212 -0.15 -9.69 -3.00
CA SER A 212 -0.99 -9.28 -1.87
C SER A 212 -2.40 -8.82 -2.24
N ASN A 213 -2.88 -9.13 -3.45
CA ASN A 213 -4.22 -8.79 -3.93
C ASN A 213 -4.57 -7.28 -3.82
N MET A 214 -3.56 -6.41 -3.90
CA MET A 214 -3.76 -4.95 -3.88
C MET A 214 -4.04 -4.39 -5.27
N ASN A 215 -4.91 -3.40 -5.36
CA ASN A 215 -5.36 -2.79 -6.62
C ASN A 215 -5.12 -1.26 -6.70
N VAL A 216 -4.70 -0.60 -5.60
CA VAL A 216 -4.36 0.85 -5.59
C VAL A 216 -2.99 1.10 -4.95
N LEU A 217 -2.06 1.67 -5.73
CA LEU A 217 -0.74 2.12 -5.26
C LEU A 217 -0.77 3.63 -5.06
N ARG A 218 -0.54 4.13 -3.84
CA ARG A 218 -0.40 5.57 -3.58
C ARG A 218 1.05 5.99 -3.63
N ILE A 219 1.44 6.79 -4.63
CA ILE A 219 2.77 7.39 -4.71
C ILE A 219 2.78 8.62 -3.79
N TRP A 220 3.39 8.46 -2.62
CA TRP A 220 3.33 9.43 -1.53
C TRP A 220 4.17 10.69 -1.77
N GLY A 221 3.64 11.85 -1.37
CA GLY A 221 4.09 13.18 -1.77
C GLY A 221 5.44 13.69 -1.23
N GLY A 222 6.14 13.02 -0.32
CA GLY A 222 7.50 13.46 0.06
C GLY A 222 8.64 12.71 -0.66
N GLY A 223 8.28 11.85 -1.63
CA GLY A 223 9.20 11.09 -2.45
C GLY A 223 9.49 11.71 -3.82
N TYR A 224 9.33 10.90 -4.86
CA TYR A 224 9.47 11.27 -6.27
C TYR A 224 8.14 11.02 -6.99
N TYR A 225 7.88 11.75 -8.08
CA TYR A 225 6.95 11.24 -9.09
C TYR A 225 7.49 9.91 -9.62
N GLY A 226 6.60 8.96 -9.91
CA GLY A 226 6.98 7.68 -10.52
C GLY A 226 7.76 7.85 -11.82
N SER A 227 8.59 6.86 -12.17
CA SER A 227 9.18 6.73 -13.51
C SER A 227 8.11 6.34 -14.52
N ASP A 228 8.33 6.63 -15.80
CA ASP A 228 7.40 6.23 -16.87
C ASP A 228 7.18 4.70 -16.85
N ALA A 229 8.25 3.93 -16.65
CA ALA A 229 8.17 2.47 -16.52
C ALA A 229 7.24 2.00 -15.38
N LEU A 230 7.15 2.73 -14.26
CA LEU A 230 6.23 2.38 -13.17
C LEU A 230 4.78 2.52 -13.62
N TYR A 231 4.43 3.62 -14.30
CA TYR A 231 3.08 3.82 -14.79
C TYR A 231 2.75 2.86 -15.94
N ASP A 232 3.69 2.63 -16.87
CA ASP A 232 3.53 1.66 -17.97
C ASP A 232 3.23 0.26 -17.42
N GLU A 233 3.93 -0.15 -16.36
CA GLU A 233 3.69 -1.44 -15.71
C GLU A 233 2.36 -1.47 -14.95
N CYS A 234 1.97 -0.38 -14.26
CA CYS A 234 0.66 -0.27 -13.64
C CYS A 234 -0.47 -0.32 -14.68
N ASP A 235 -0.29 0.32 -15.84
CA ASP A 235 -1.23 0.29 -16.96
C ASP A 235 -1.39 -1.13 -17.49
N ARG A 236 -0.28 -1.81 -17.79
CA ARG A 236 -0.27 -3.19 -18.29
C ARG A 236 -0.91 -4.15 -17.30
N ARG A 237 -0.57 -4.02 -16.01
CA ARG A 237 -0.99 -4.93 -14.93
C ARG A 237 -2.38 -4.64 -14.38
N GLY A 238 -3.01 -3.50 -14.71
CA GLY A 238 -4.31 -3.14 -14.13
C GLY A 238 -4.21 -2.74 -12.66
N ILE A 239 -3.25 -1.89 -12.30
CA ILE A 239 -3.06 -1.34 -10.96
C ILE A 239 -3.41 0.14 -11.00
N MET A 240 -4.33 0.61 -10.16
CA MET A 240 -4.66 2.03 -10.07
C MET A 240 -3.57 2.79 -9.31
N VAL A 241 -3.28 4.01 -9.73
CA VAL A 241 -2.28 4.89 -9.13
C VAL A 241 -2.97 6.13 -8.56
N TRP A 242 -2.81 6.32 -7.25
CA TRP A 242 -3.06 7.60 -6.58
C TRP A 242 -1.74 8.37 -6.58
N GLN A 243 -1.68 9.50 -7.30
CA GLN A 243 -0.49 10.32 -7.42
C GLN A 243 -0.58 11.58 -6.56
N ASP A 244 0.18 11.65 -5.47
CA ASP A 244 0.38 12.92 -4.78
C ASP A 244 1.28 13.84 -5.63
N PHE A 245 1.07 15.16 -5.61
CA PHE A 245 2.15 16.08 -5.95
C PHE A 245 3.21 16.05 -4.85
N MET A 246 4.45 16.40 -5.18
CA MET A 246 5.59 16.20 -4.29
C MET A 246 5.67 17.24 -3.14
N PHE A 247 4.63 17.27 -2.30
CA PHE A 247 4.49 18.09 -1.10
C PHE A 247 4.02 17.20 0.07
N ALA A 248 4.72 17.27 1.21
CA ALA A 248 4.32 16.52 2.40
C ALA A 248 4.61 17.26 3.72
N CYS A 249 3.70 17.13 4.69
CA CYS A 249 3.80 17.46 6.12
C CYS A 249 4.30 18.87 6.49
N GLN A 250 4.47 19.79 5.54
CA GLN A 250 5.01 21.13 5.76
C GLN A 250 4.31 22.16 4.87
N ALA A 251 4.10 23.36 5.39
CA ALA A 251 3.66 24.49 4.58
C ALA A 251 4.79 25.04 3.69
N TYR A 252 4.43 25.37 2.45
CA TYR A 252 5.37 25.83 1.42
C TYR A 252 5.23 27.32 1.11
N PRO A 253 6.33 28.01 0.71
CA PRO A 253 6.34 29.45 0.49
C PRO A 253 5.76 29.85 -0.89
N PHE A 254 4.54 29.42 -1.22
CA PHE A 254 3.90 29.71 -2.51
C PHE A 254 3.67 31.20 -2.79
N PHE A 255 3.76 32.05 -1.76
CA PHE A 255 3.73 33.51 -1.90
C PHE A 255 5.02 34.11 -2.47
N ASN A 256 6.06 33.32 -2.67
CA ASN A 256 7.25 33.74 -3.41
C ASN A 256 7.03 33.43 -4.89
N GLU A 257 7.06 34.46 -5.73
CA GLU A 257 6.75 34.36 -7.16
C GLU A 257 7.68 33.40 -7.90
N ASP A 258 8.99 33.46 -7.65
CA ASP A 258 9.96 32.54 -8.28
C ASP A 258 9.71 31.09 -7.87
N PHE A 259 9.38 30.87 -6.59
CA PHE A 259 9.07 29.53 -6.08
C PHE A 259 7.78 28.99 -6.70
N LEU A 260 6.72 29.80 -6.75
CA LEU A 260 5.45 29.42 -7.36
C LEU A 260 5.60 29.16 -8.85
N ALA A 261 6.32 30.01 -9.58
CA ALA A 261 6.61 29.81 -10.99
C ALA A 261 7.39 28.51 -11.22
N ASN A 262 8.34 28.19 -10.34
CA ASN A 262 9.06 26.92 -10.39
C ASN A 262 8.13 25.72 -10.17
N VAL A 263 7.26 25.79 -9.17
CA VAL A 263 6.25 24.75 -8.90
C VAL A 263 5.29 24.56 -10.07
N LYS A 264 4.79 25.64 -10.67
CA LYS A 264 3.87 25.53 -11.82
C LYS A 264 4.52 24.84 -13.03
N ARG A 265 5.82 25.06 -13.26
CA ARG A 265 6.58 24.33 -14.29
C ARG A 265 6.71 22.84 -13.95
N GLU A 266 6.97 22.51 -12.69
CA GLU A 266 7.01 21.11 -12.21
C GLU A 266 5.65 20.41 -12.39
N VAL A 267 4.55 21.09 -12.04
CA VAL A 267 3.17 20.61 -12.22
C VAL A 267 2.89 20.39 -13.71
N ALA A 268 3.11 21.39 -14.56
CA ALA A 268 2.85 21.30 -15.99
C ALA A 268 3.61 20.14 -16.64
N TYR A 269 4.91 19.98 -16.31
CA TYR A 269 5.73 18.89 -16.83
C TYR A 269 5.19 17.51 -16.42
N ASN A 270 4.91 17.30 -15.13
CA ASN A 270 4.51 15.98 -14.65
C ASN A 270 3.06 15.63 -15.05
N VAL A 271 2.14 16.59 -15.09
CA VAL A 271 0.78 16.34 -15.58
C VAL A 271 0.84 15.94 -17.05
N GLU A 272 1.57 16.69 -17.89
CA GLU A 272 1.69 16.37 -19.33
C GLU A 272 2.32 14.98 -19.58
N ARG A 273 3.28 14.59 -18.74
CA ARG A 273 3.92 13.27 -18.77
C ARG A 273 2.94 12.16 -18.36
N ILE A 274 2.20 12.34 -17.27
CA ILE A 274 1.52 11.23 -16.57
C ILE A 274 0.04 11.08 -16.98
N CYS A 275 -0.65 12.15 -17.37
CA CYS A 275 -2.12 12.15 -17.54
C CYS A 275 -2.67 11.16 -18.57
N SER A 276 -1.83 10.65 -19.49
CA SER A 276 -2.25 9.68 -20.49
C SER A 276 -2.28 8.23 -19.98
N HIS A 277 -1.73 7.95 -18.80
CA HIS A 277 -1.70 6.60 -18.24
C HIS A 277 -3.09 6.18 -17.75
N PRO A 278 -3.67 5.06 -18.24
CA PRO A 278 -4.97 4.59 -17.79
C PRO A 278 -5.02 4.21 -16.30
N SER A 279 -3.88 3.84 -15.70
CA SER A 279 -3.76 3.54 -14.27
C SER A 279 -3.98 4.75 -13.37
N LEU A 280 -3.76 5.97 -13.85
CA LEU A 280 -3.87 7.19 -13.04
C LEU A 280 -5.33 7.38 -12.58
N ALA A 281 -5.55 7.20 -11.28
CA ALA A 281 -6.88 7.22 -10.67
C ALA A 281 -7.22 8.54 -9.99
N LEU A 282 -6.21 9.20 -9.42
CA LEU A 282 -6.38 10.40 -8.61
C LEU A 282 -5.11 11.24 -8.62
N TRP A 283 -5.27 12.53 -8.89
CA TRP A 283 -4.30 13.55 -8.49
C TRP A 283 -4.60 14.00 -7.07
N CYS A 284 -3.61 14.01 -6.20
CA CYS A 284 -3.73 14.49 -4.83
C CYS A 284 -2.73 15.62 -4.58
N GLY A 285 -3.18 16.75 -4.02
CA GLY A 285 -2.33 17.93 -3.92
C GLY A 285 -1.13 17.76 -2.98
N ASN A 286 -1.29 17.06 -1.86
CA ASN A 286 -0.23 16.89 -0.86
C ASN A 286 -0.54 15.79 0.16
N ASN A 287 0.48 15.42 0.92
CA ASN A 287 0.36 14.62 2.14
C ASN A 287 0.32 15.49 3.41
N GLU A 288 -0.73 15.34 4.23
CA GLU A 288 -0.86 15.79 5.63
C GLU A 288 -0.60 17.28 5.91
N ILE A 289 -0.60 18.17 4.92
CA ILE A 289 -0.35 19.59 5.21
C ILE A 289 -1.49 20.16 6.07
N GLU A 290 -2.74 19.81 5.78
CA GLU A 290 -3.87 20.22 6.64
C GLU A 290 -3.88 19.50 7.98
N ASP A 291 -3.52 18.22 8.00
CA ASP A 291 -3.43 17.44 9.24
C ASP A 291 -2.41 18.03 10.23
N MET A 292 -1.35 18.62 9.70
CA MET A 292 -0.26 19.20 10.47
C MET A 292 -0.39 20.73 10.69
N HIS A 293 -1.47 21.37 10.22
CA HIS A 293 -1.58 22.84 10.19
C HIS A 293 -1.41 23.51 11.56
N MET A 294 -1.77 22.83 12.64
CA MET A 294 -1.61 23.30 14.01
C MET A 294 -0.15 23.63 14.36
N ALA A 295 0.83 22.98 13.71
CA ALA A 295 2.24 23.24 13.90
C ALA A 295 2.68 24.64 13.40
N TRP A 296 1.85 25.31 12.60
CA TRP A 296 2.11 26.66 12.06
C TRP A 296 0.87 27.56 12.08
N VAL A 297 -0.03 27.36 13.03
CA VAL A 297 -1.23 28.20 13.21
C VAL A 297 -0.88 29.69 13.39
N ASN A 298 0.31 29.99 13.92
CA ASN A 298 0.82 31.36 14.09
C ASN A 298 1.45 31.95 12.81
N MET A 299 1.38 31.24 11.68
CA MET A 299 1.91 31.66 10.38
C MET A 299 0.77 31.84 9.36
N PRO A 300 -0.11 32.86 9.53
CA PRO A 300 -1.34 33.00 8.73
C PRO A 300 -1.10 33.11 7.23
N LYS A 301 0.06 33.67 6.82
CA LYS A 301 0.45 33.75 5.41
C LYS A 301 0.62 32.36 4.79
N TYR A 302 1.18 31.40 5.52
CA TYR A 302 1.36 30.03 5.05
C TYR A 302 0.03 29.30 4.97
N ILE A 303 -0.87 29.50 5.94
CA ILE A 303 -2.23 28.93 5.92
C ILE A 303 -3.00 29.41 4.69
N ALA A 304 -3.09 30.74 4.50
CA ALA A 304 -3.80 31.32 3.37
C ALA A 304 -3.24 30.89 2.00
N TRP A 305 -1.92 30.74 1.89
CA TRP A 305 -1.31 30.28 0.63
C TRP A 305 -1.36 28.77 0.43
N THR A 306 -1.51 27.98 1.49
CA THR A 306 -1.78 26.54 1.41
C THR A 306 -3.15 26.32 0.79
N GLU A 307 -4.19 26.97 1.34
CA GLU A 307 -5.53 26.97 0.76
C GLU A 307 -5.51 27.44 -0.70
N LYS A 308 -4.98 28.64 -0.94
CA LYS A 308 -4.94 29.25 -2.27
C LYS A 308 -4.28 28.36 -3.31
N PHE A 309 -3.15 27.72 -2.96
CA PHE A 309 -2.47 26.87 -3.92
C PHE A 309 -3.24 25.58 -4.18
N PHE A 310 -3.55 24.81 -3.13
CA PHE A 310 -4.12 23.47 -3.30
C PHE A 310 -5.60 23.44 -3.71
N TYR A 311 -6.39 24.45 -3.35
CA TYR A 311 -7.83 24.52 -3.68
C TYR A 311 -8.17 25.40 -4.88
N HIS A 312 -7.31 26.35 -5.25
CA HIS A 312 -7.66 27.39 -6.23
C HIS A 312 -6.64 27.60 -7.34
N ILE A 313 -5.46 26.98 -7.29
CA ILE A 313 -4.45 27.10 -8.35
C ILE A 313 -4.14 25.73 -8.95
N LEU A 314 -3.94 24.71 -8.11
CA LEU A 314 -3.38 23.44 -8.55
C LEU A 314 -4.29 22.73 -9.57
N GLU A 315 -5.59 22.63 -9.30
CA GLU A 315 -6.51 21.99 -10.25
C GLU A 315 -6.55 22.73 -11.59
N ASP A 316 -6.62 24.06 -11.60
CA ASP A 316 -6.58 24.84 -12.84
C ASP A 316 -5.30 24.61 -13.66
N GLU A 317 -4.16 24.36 -13.01
CA GLU A 317 -2.92 23.99 -13.69
C GLU A 317 -2.97 22.56 -14.25
N ILE A 318 -3.62 21.62 -13.56
CA ILE A 318 -3.83 20.24 -14.02
C ILE A 318 -4.75 20.21 -15.26
N ARG A 319 -5.89 20.92 -15.20
CA ARG A 319 -6.93 20.94 -16.25
C ARG A 319 -6.48 21.53 -17.59
N LYS A 320 -5.29 22.15 -17.64
CA LYS A 320 -4.66 22.56 -18.90
C LYS A 320 -4.22 21.37 -19.78
N CYS A 321 -4.02 20.19 -19.18
CA CYS A 321 -3.60 18.98 -19.89
C CYS A 321 -4.54 17.79 -19.61
N ASP A 322 -4.95 17.60 -18.35
CA ASP A 322 -5.75 16.45 -17.91
C ASP A 322 -7.18 16.89 -17.57
N THR A 323 -8.13 16.55 -18.45
CA THR A 323 -9.52 17.00 -18.34
C THR A 323 -10.44 16.02 -17.62
N HIS A 324 -9.99 14.80 -17.29
CA HIS A 324 -10.87 13.73 -16.81
C HIS A 324 -10.46 13.14 -15.46
N THR A 325 -9.16 13.11 -15.12
CA THR A 325 -8.71 12.48 -13.87
C THR A 325 -9.21 13.26 -12.66
N SER A 326 -9.75 12.53 -11.67
CA SER A 326 -10.22 13.14 -10.42
C SER A 326 -9.09 13.84 -9.66
N PHE A 327 -9.44 14.87 -8.89
CA PHE A 327 -8.50 15.65 -8.09
C PHE A 327 -8.99 15.79 -6.63
N THR A 328 -8.07 15.69 -5.67
CA THR A 328 -8.28 16.11 -4.27
C THR A 328 -7.19 17.09 -3.83
N PRO A 329 -7.50 18.15 -3.06
CA PRO A 329 -6.50 19.12 -2.60
C PRO A 329 -5.40 18.54 -1.69
N GLY A 330 -5.68 17.42 -1.01
CA GLY A 330 -4.74 16.75 -0.11
C GLY A 330 -5.28 15.44 0.46
N SER A 331 -4.47 14.82 1.31
CA SER A 331 -4.73 13.55 2.01
C SER A 331 -4.15 13.66 3.43
N PRO A 332 -4.94 13.55 4.52
CA PRO A 332 -6.39 13.39 4.55
C PRO A 332 -7.13 14.68 4.19
N ILE A 333 -8.39 14.56 3.75
CA ILE A 333 -9.24 15.70 3.37
C ILE A 333 -10.57 15.74 4.14
N GLY A 334 -11.01 16.96 4.47
CA GLY A 334 -12.31 17.22 5.05
C GLY A 334 -13.37 17.68 4.05
N ILE A 335 -14.31 18.53 4.49
CA ILE A 335 -15.31 19.15 3.60
C ILE A 335 -14.77 20.38 2.87
N SER A 336 -13.80 21.06 3.49
CA SER A 336 -13.12 22.27 3.02
C SER A 336 -11.81 22.43 3.80
N HIS A 337 -11.00 23.42 3.42
CA HIS A 337 -9.68 23.65 4.00
C HIS A 337 -9.71 23.74 5.54
N ASN A 338 -8.98 22.85 6.20
CA ASN A 338 -8.90 22.69 7.66
C ASN A 338 -10.24 22.41 8.37
N GLU A 339 -11.29 21.98 7.66
CA GLU A 339 -12.59 21.68 8.24
C GLU A 339 -12.96 20.21 8.06
N GLY A 340 -12.97 19.47 9.18
CA GLY A 340 -13.38 18.06 9.18
C GLY A 340 -12.29 17.07 8.78
N VAL A 341 -11.02 17.48 8.68
CA VAL A 341 -9.86 16.67 8.26
C VAL A 341 -9.72 15.33 9.00
N TYR A 342 -10.12 15.28 10.28
CA TYR A 342 -10.02 14.08 11.11
C TYR A 342 -11.31 13.24 11.16
N ALA A 343 -12.39 13.70 10.53
CA ALA A 343 -13.72 13.12 10.73
C ALA A 343 -13.92 11.86 9.90
N ASP A 344 -14.57 10.85 10.49
CA ASP A 344 -14.79 9.56 9.82
C ASP A 344 -15.90 9.61 8.74
N ASN A 345 -16.69 10.67 8.68
CA ASN A 345 -17.87 10.72 7.80
C ASN A 345 -17.66 11.50 6.49
N VAL A 346 -16.45 12.02 6.25
CA VAL A 346 -16.10 12.80 5.06
C VAL A 346 -14.67 12.48 4.62
N GLY A 347 -14.43 12.47 3.31
CA GLY A 347 -13.08 12.38 2.74
C GLY A 347 -12.33 11.10 3.13
N ASP A 348 -11.01 11.15 3.12
CA ASP A 348 -10.13 10.09 3.57
C ASP A 348 -9.48 10.42 4.92
N THR A 349 -8.97 9.41 5.64
CA THR A 349 -8.38 9.57 6.97
C THR A 349 -7.00 8.93 7.09
N HIS A 350 -6.13 9.59 7.84
CA HIS A 350 -4.86 9.04 8.33
C HIS A 350 -4.98 8.68 9.82
N LEU A 351 -4.98 7.39 10.14
CA LEU A 351 -5.32 6.89 11.47
C LEU A 351 -4.09 6.47 12.28
N TRP A 352 -3.33 7.47 12.73
CA TRP A 352 -2.08 7.26 13.48
C TRP A 352 -2.22 6.98 14.98
N GLY A 353 -3.45 6.90 15.47
CA GLY A 353 -3.74 6.74 16.90
C GLY A 353 -3.21 5.45 17.53
N VAL A 354 -3.14 4.36 16.78
CA VAL A 354 -2.52 3.11 17.25
C VAL A 354 -1.02 3.31 17.42
N TRP A 355 -0.26 3.53 16.35
CA TRP A 355 1.19 3.61 16.46
C TRP A 355 1.69 4.78 17.33
N HIS A 356 1.29 6.02 16.98
CA HIS A 356 1.81 7.21 17.66
C HIS A 356 1.13 7.48 19.01
N GLY A 357 -0.17 7.17 19.11
CA GLY A 357 -0.98 7.41 20.30
C GLY A 357 -1.04 6.26 21.32
N LEU A 358 -0.36 5.13 21.04
CA LEU A 358 -0.40 3.91 21.86
C LEU A 358 -1.83 3.37 22.11
N LYS A 359 -2.77 3.62 21.18
CA LYS A 359 -4.13 3.06 21.29
C LYS A 359 -4.08 1.53 21.12
N PRO A 360 -4.96 0.77 21.80
CA PRO A 360 -5.09 -0.67 21.55
C PRO A 360 -5.25 -0.96 20.05
N MET A 361 -4.74 -2.11 19.57
CA MET A 361 -4.81 -2.48 18.15
C MET A 361 -6.26 -2.52 17.63
N ASP A 362 -7.21 -2.95 18.47
CA ASP A 362 -8.65 -2.97 18.17
C ASP A 362 -9.29 -1.58 18.03
N TYR A 363 -8.54 -0.49 18.27
CA TYR A 363 -9.03 0.87 18.14
C TYR A 363 -9.52 1.18 16.73
N TYR A 364 -8.92 0.58 15.70
CA TYR A 364 -9.37 0.74 14.31
C TYR A 364 -10.81 0.27 14.11
N ARG A 365 -11.28 -0.76 14.83
CA ARG A 365 -12.69 -1.22 14.78
C ARG A 365 -13.69 -0.15 15.22
N ARG A 366 -13.23 0.85 15.99
CA ARG A 366 -14.05 1.98 16.44
C ARG A 366 -14.12 3.11 15.42
N ARG A 367 -13.31 3.04 14.36
CA ARG A 367 -13.23 4.04 13.29
C ARG A 367 -13.97 3.53 12.07
N MET A 368 -14.94 4.31 11.64
CA MET A 368 -15.81 3.96 10.51
C MET A 368 -15.71 5.04 9.44
N THR A 369 -14.46 5.26 9.01
CA THR A 369 -14.05 6.22 7.98
C THR A 369 -14.72 5.92 6.64
N ARG A 370 -14.77 6.92 5.74
CA ARG A 370 -15.18 6.73 4.34
C ARG A 370 -14.09 6.08 3.52
N PHE A 371 -12.83 6.36 3.85
CA PHE A 371 -11.65 5.77 3.23
C PHE A 371 -10.45 5.92 4.17
N CYS A 372 -9.69 4.85 4.43
CA CYS A 372 -8.44 4.94 5.18
C CYS A 372 -7.25 4.93 4.23
N SER A 373 -6.65 6.10 3.97
CA SER A 373 -5.52 6.28 3.07
C SER A 373 -4.16 6.06 3.75
N GLU A 374 -4.10 6.22 5.08
CA GLU A 374 -2.96 5.80 5.89
C GLU A 374 -3.37 5.25 7.25
N PHE A 375 -2.74 4.15 7.62
CA PHE A 375 -2.70 3.59 8.97
C PHE A 375 -1.56 2.58 8.99
N GLY A 376 -0.84 2.44 10.09
CA GLY A 376 0.40 1.67 10.08
C GLY A 376 0.77 1.07 11.42
N PHE A 377 1.65 0.07 11.34
CA PHE A 377 2.32 -0.55 12.48
C PHE A 377 3.76 -0.94 12.11
N GLU A 378 4.79 -0.56 12.90
CA GLU A 378 6.19 -0.93 12.56
C GLU A 378 6.52 -2.37 12.91
N SER A 379 7.46 -2.93 12.16
CA SER A 379 8.13 -4.18 12.46
C SER A 379 9.62 -4.13 12.13
N LEU A 380 10.39 -5.08 12.67
CA LEU A 380 11.75 -5.32 12.25
C LEU A 380 11.78 -5.97 10.85
N PRO A 381 12.78 -5.67 10.01
CA PRO A 381 12.97 -6.37 8.74
C PRO A 381 13.38 -7.83 8.97
N ASP A 382 13.36 -8.66 7.93
CA ASP A 382 13.71 -10.08 8.09
C ASP A 382 15.18 -10.25 8.55
N MET A 383 15.49 -11.38 9.20
CA MET A 383 16.85 -11.68 9.63
C MET A 383 17.86 -11.67 8.48
N ASN A 384 17.47 -12.03 7.26
CA ASN A 384 18.31 -11.92 6.07
C ASN A 384 18.76 -10.48 5.83
N SER A 385 17.85 -9.52 5.95
CA SER A 385 18.15 -8.09 5.85
C SER A 385 19.01 -7.59 6.99
N ILE A 386 18.71 -8.01 8.22
CA ILE A 386 19.46 -7.60 9.42
C ILE A 386 20.94 -8.02 9.32
N ARG A 387 21.21 -9.24 8.83
CA ARG A 387 22.58 -9.75 8.66
C ARG A 387 23.43 -8.92 7.68
N ILE A 388 22.80 -8.10 6.83
CA ILE A 388 23.50 -7.22 5.88
C ILE A 388 24.02 -5.96 6.58
N PHE A 389 23.26 -5.37 7.52
CA PHE A 389 23.61 -4.10 8.15
C PHE A 389 24.07 -4.20 9.62
N ALA A 390 23.87 -5.35 10.28
CA ALA A 390 24.22 -5.57 11.69
C ALA A 390 24.99 -6.88 11.88
N LYS A 391 25.90 -6.89 12.87
CA LYS A 391 26.62 -8.10 13.30
C LYS A 391 25.91 -8.77 14.48
N PRO A 392 26.24 -10.04 14.81
CA PRO A 392 25.66 -10.71 15.98
C PRO A 392 25.81 -9.95 17.30
N GLU A 393 26.92 -9.23 17.52
CA GLU A 393 27.10 -8.37 18.70
C GLU A 393 26.14 -7.16 18.76
N ASP A 394 25.55 -6.78 17.63
CA ASP A 394 24.62 -5.66 17.50
C ASP A 394 23.15 -6.09 17.66
N TYR A 395 22.86 -7.37 17.86
CA TYR A 395 21.50 -7.94 17.98
C TYR A 395 20.82 -7.58 19.32
N ASP A 396 20.63 -6.28 19.54
CA ASP A 396 19.92 -5.67 20.64
C ASP A 396 19.19 -4.43 20.09
N LEU A 397 17.92 -4.25 20.46
CA LEU A 397 17.11 -3.10 20.03
C LEU A 397 17.66 -1.73 20.47
N ASN A 398 18.55 -1.72 21.46
CA ASN A 398 19.23 -0.53 21.98
C ASN A 398 20.68 -0.43 21.51
N SER A 399 21.15 -1.34 20.66
CA SER A 399 22.49 -1.23 20.08
C SER A 399 22.58 0.05 19.23
N LYS A 400 23.79 0.59 19.12
CA LYS A 400 24.03 1.79 18.30
C LYS A 400 23.60 1.57 16.85
N VAL A 401 23.80 0.36 16.31
CA VAL A 401 23.41 0.00 14.94
C VAL A 401 21.89 0.02 14.80
N PHE A 402 21.13 -0.66 15.66
CA PHE A 402 19.67 -0.64 15.59
C PHE A 402 19.07 0.74 15.83
N LEU A 403 19.59 1.52 16.78
CA LEU A 403 19.15 2.90 17.00
C LEU A 403 19.43 3.81 15.80
N SER A 404 20.47 3.52 15.01
CA SER A 404 20.72 4.26 13.76
C SER A 404 19.78 3.85 12.61
N HIS A 405 19.24 2.64 12.64
CA HIS A 405 18.31 2.07 11.66
C HIS A 405 16.86 2.11 12.15
N GLN A 406 16.58 2.87 13.21
CA GLN A 406 15.25 3.22 13.70
C GLN A 406 15.12 4.74 13.59
N LYS A 407 14.14 5.21 12.81
CA LYS A 407 13.96 6.64 12.49
C LYS A 407 12.69 7.23 13.10
N CYS A 408 11.76 6.39 13.52
CA CYS A 408 10.62 6.81 14.31
C CYS A 408 11.03 7.00 15.77
N MET A 409 10.62 8.14 16.32
CA MET A 409 10.83 8.44 17.73
C MET A 409 10.17 7.37 18.61
N ASN A 410 10.98 6.74 19.47
CA ASN A 410 10.62 5.62 20.34
C ASN A 410 10.08 4.37 19.61
N GLY A 411 10.37 4.17 18.32
CA GLY A 411 9.81 3.07 17.53
C GLY A 411 10.10 1.68 18.11
N ASN A 412 11.34 1.41 18.53
CA ASN A 412 11.71 0.12 19.15
C ASN A 412 10.94 -0.15 20.45
N ASP A 413 10.79 0.86 21.30
CA ASP A 413 10.03 0.76 22.55
C ASP A 413 8.53 0.51 22.30
N LYS A 414 7.96 1.14 21.26
CA LYS A 414 6.57 0.90 20.84
C LYS A 414 6.37 -0.53 20.33
N MET A 415 7.30 -1.08 19.55
CA MET A 415 7.25 -2.50 19.15
C MET A 415 7.21 -3.41 20.38
N VAL A 416 8.11 -3.19 21.35
CA VAL A 416 8.14 -3.97 22.61
C VAL A 416 6.83 -3.81 23.39
N TYR A 417 6.28 -2.59 23.46
CA TYR A 417 5.01 -2.32 24.15
C TYR A 417 3.87 -3.17 23.61
N TYR A 418 3.72 -3.23 22.29
CA TYR A 418 2.64 -3.96 21.65
C TYR A 418 2.85 -5.47 21.61
N ILE A 419 4.10 -5.93 21.43
CA ILE A 419 4.42 -7.36 21.58
C ILE A 419 4.01 -7.81 22.99
N ALA A 420 4.36 -7.06 24.05
CA ALA A 420 3.95 -7.36 25.42
C ALA A 420 2.43 -7.24 25.69
N ASP A 421 1.67 -6.56 24.82
CA ASP A 421 0.22 -6.48 24.93
C ASP A 421 -0.46 -7.77 24.42
N ARG A 422 0.11 -8.42 23.40
CA ARG A 422 -0.45 -9.60 22.75
C ARG A 422 0.22 -10.92 23.16
N PHE A 423 1.53 -10.90 23.26
CA PHE A 423 2.41 -12.02 23.60
C PHE A 423 3.14 -11.77 24.93
N ASP A 424 3.73 -12.83 25.48
CA ASP A 424 4.84 -12.65 26.42
C ASP A 424 6.09 -12.19 25.65
N LEU A 425 7.03 -11.53 26.33
CA LEU A 425 8.23 -11.00 25.65
C LEU A 425 9.22 -12.12 25.34
N PRO A 426 9.81 -12.15 24.13
CA PRO A 426 10.78 -13.18 23.78
C PRO A 426 12.12 -12.95 24.46
N THR A 427 12.90 -14.03 24.62
CA THR A 427 14.25 -14.00 25.19
C THR A 427 15.33 -13.71 24.14
N HIS A 428 15.15 -14.16 22.91
CA HIS A 428 16.14 -14.02 21.83
C HIS A 428 15.78 -12.87 20.87
N PHE A 429 16.79 -12.24 20.30
CA PHE A 429 16.61 -11.14 19.34
C PHE A 429 15.83 -11.57 18.09
N ARG A 430 16.14 -12.74 17.51
CA ARG A 430 15.42 -13.29 16.34
C ARG A 430 13.92 -13.42 16.57
N ASP A 431 13.52 -13.72 17.81
CA ASP A 431 12.12 -13.88 18.17
C ASP A 431 11.39 -12.54 18.27
N TYR A 432 12.11 -11.44 18.60
CA TYR A 432 11.56 -10.08 18.41
C TYR A 432 11.27 -9.79 16.95
N VAL A 433 12.11 -10.24 16.01
CA VAL A 433 11.86 -10.06 14.57
C VAL A 433 10.55 -10.75 14.19
N TYR A 434 10.42 -12.03 14.52
CA TYR A 434 9.20 -12.80 14.25
C TYR A 434 7.95 -12.17 14.88
N LEU A 435 7.98 -11.88 16.19
CA LEU A 435 6.81 -11.34 16.90
C LEU A 435 6.47 -9.91 16.50
N SER A 436 7.44 -9.07 16.13
CA SER A 436 7.16 -7.72 15.63
C SER A 436 6.40 -7.76 14.29
N GLN A 437 6.83 -8.62 13.36
CA GLN A 437 6.14 -8.79 12.07
C GLN A 437 4.76 -9.42 12.23
N VAL A 438 4.62 -10.43 13.09
CA VAL A 438 3.31 -11.02 13.41
C VAL A 438 2.37 -9.99 14.03
N THR A 439 2.86 -9.17 14.97
CA THR A 439 2.04 -8.13 15.61
C THR A 439 1.60 -7.08 14.59
N GLN A 440 2.49 -6.68 13.69
CA GLN A 440 2.16 -5.81 12.56
C GLN A 440 1.06 -6.44 11.68
N LEU A 441 1.23 -7.68 11.25
CA LEU A 441 0.24 -8.41 10.45
C LEU A 441 -1.13 -8.41 11.14
N GLU A 442 -1.20 -8.88 12.37
CA GLU A 442 -2.46 -9.02 13.10
C GLU A 442 -3.19 -7.68 13.27
N CYS A 443 -2.44 -6.59 13.51
CA CYS A 443 -3.02 -5.25 13.62
C CYS A 443 -3.61 -4.74 12.29
N ILE A 444 -2.88 -4.90 11.19
CA ILE A 444 -3.29 -4.37 9.88
C ILE A 444 -4.40 -5.22 9.26
N ALA A 445 -4.34 -6.55 9.45
CA ALA A 445 -5.37 -7.48 9.01
C ALA A 445 -6.71 -7.17 9.68
N ASP A 446 -6.73 -7.00 11.01
CA ASP A 446 -7.95 -6.71 11.76
C ASP A 446 -8.63 -5.40 11.29
N ALA A 447 -7.84 -4.34 11.11
CA ALA A 447 -8.33 -3.05 10.64
C ALA A 447 -8.87 -3.13 9.19
N THR A 448 -8.12 -3.76 8.28
CA THR A 448 -8.52 -3.89 6.88
C THR A 448 -9.78 -4.73 6.73
N GLU A 449 -9.84 -5.87 7.43
CA GLU A 449 -11.00 -6.74 7.42
C GLU A 449 -12.25 -6.03 7.98
N HIS A 450 -12.11 -5.26 9.06
CA HIS A 450 -13.18 -4.42 9.60
C HIS A 450 -13.76 -3.47 8.55
N TRP A 451 -12.90 -2.76 7.81
CA TRP A 451 -13.37 -1.86 6.76
C TRP A 451 -13.95 -2.60 5.55
N ARG A 452 -13.40 -3.75 5.17
CA ARG A 452 -13.97 -4.58 4.09
C ARG A 452 -15.35 -5.13 4.45
N ARG A 453 -15.58 -5.55 5.70
CA ARG A 453 -16.93 -5.94 6.19
C ARG A 453 -17.93 -4.78 6.08
N ASN A 454 -17.43 -3.54 6.15
CA ASN A 454 -18.21 -2.31 6.06
C ASN A 454 -18.09 -1.60 4.70
N LYS A 455 -17.76 -2.33 3.62
CA LYS A 455 -17.75 -1.84 2.23
C LYS A 455 -19.05 -1.08 1.91
N GLY A 456 -18.93 0.07 1.25
CA GLY A 456 -20.03 1.00 0.97
C GLY A 456 -20.10 2.14 1.98
N ARG A 457 -19.77 1.88 3.25
CA ARG A 457 -19.47 2.95 4.23
C ARG A 457 -18.01 3.36 4.14
N CYS A 458 -17.10 2.40 4.36
CA CYS A 458 -15.69 2.53 4.07
C CYS A 458 -15.40 1.93 2.69
N ASN A 459 -14.66 2.64 1.83
CA ASN A 459 -14.42 2.23 0.45
C ASN A 459 -12.93 2.03 0.13
N GLY A 460 -12.07 2.06 1.15
CA GLY A 460 -10.66 1.73 0.96
C GLY A 460 -9.88 1.58 2.24
N SER A 461 -8.85 0.74 2.16
CA SER A 461 -7.84 0.50 3.19
C SER A 461 -6.47 0.50 2.52
N MET A 462 -5.68 1.52 2.78
CA MET A 462 -4.32 1.67 2.28
C MET A 462 -3.37 1.81 3.46
N TYR A 463 -2.59 0.76 3.72
CA TYR A 463 -1.69 0.79 4.86
C TYR A 463 -0.42 1.59 4.56
N TRP A 464 0.11 2.22 5.59
CA TRP A 464 1.46 2.76 5.62
C TRP A 464 2.37 1.68 6.20
N GLN A 465 3.36 1.15 5.47
CA GLN A 465 3.70 1.45 4.07
C GLN A 465 4.01 0.16 3.30
N PHE A 466 4.14 0.26 1.98
CA PHE A 466 4.43 -0.89 1.13
C PHE A 466 5.89 -1.33 1.27
N ASN A 467 6.83 -0.46 0.88
CA ASN A 467 8.23 -0.77 0.65
C ASN A 467 9.20 0.09 1.50
N ASP A 468 10.50 -0.22 1.46
CA ASP A 468 11.58 0.56 2.09
C ASP A 468 12.58 1.11 1.06
N CYS A 469 13.36 2.12 1.47
CA CYS A 469 14.42 2.74 0.65
C CYS A 469 15.86 2.38 1.06
N TRP A 470 16.01 1.60 2.14
CA TRP A 470 17.28 1.15 2.73
C TRP A 470 17.00 0.12 3.85
N GLY A 471 18.02 -0.55 4.39
CA GLY A 471 17.86 -1.41 5.57
C GLY A 471 17.39 -0.59 6.78
N VAL A 472 16.20 -0.86 7.31
CA VAL A 472 15.60 -0.05 8.38
C VAL A 472 14.50 -0.82 9.14
N CYS A 473 14.17 -0.37 10.34
CA CYS A 473 12.92 -0.71 11.04
C CYS A 473 11.84 0.27 10.58
N SER A 474 10.74 -0.22 10.01
CA SER A 474 9.69 0.62 9.44
C SER A 474 8.35 -0.10 9.41
N TRP A 475 7.34 0.59 8.88
CA TRP A 475 6.01 0.08 8.65
C TRP A 475 5.86 -0.75 7.37
N SER A 476 6.94 -1.00 6.63
CA SER A 476 6.89 -1.71 5.34
C SER A 476 6.36 -3.14 5.48
N SER A 477 5.66 -3.63 4.46
CA SER A 477 5.32 -5.04 4.32
C SER A 477 6.39 -5.82 3.55
N ILE A 478 7.15 -5.16 2.68
CA ILE A 478 8.36 -5.68 2.06
C ILE A 478 9.58 -4.84 2.49
N ASP A 479 10.63 -5.51 2.97
CA ASP A 479 11.86 -4.79 3.32
C ASP A 479 12.70 -4.45 2.09
N TYR A 480 13.71 -3.58 2.27
CA TYR A 480 14.52 -3.03 1.17
C TYR A 480 15.23 -4.09 0.33
N TYR A 481 15.58 -5.24 0.92
CA TYR A 481 16.28 -6.31 0.20
C TYR A 481 15.30 -7.30 -0.46
N GLY A 482 14.01 -7.00 -0.43
CA GLY A 482 12.97 -7.74 -1.10
C GLY A 482 12.34 -8.86 -0.26
N ASN A 483 12.69 -9.01 1.02
CA ASN A 483 12.08 -10.05 1.85
C ASN A 483 10.66 -9.65 2.21
N TYR A 484 9.72 -10.58 1.98
CA TYR A 484 8.33 -10.41 2.39
C TYR A 484 8.24 -10.58 3.90
N LYS A 485 7.74 -9.55 4.60
CA LYS A 485 7.42 -9.67 6.02
C LYS A 485 6.09 -10.40 6.19
N ALA A 486 5.75 -10.76 7.43
CA ALA A 486 4.44 -11.38 7.75
C ALA A 486 3.25 -10.59 7.18
N LEU A 487 3.32 -9.25 7.20
CA LEU A 487 2.27 -8.40 6.63
C LEU A 487 2.04 -8.64 5.13
N GLN A 488 3.09 -8.86 4.33
CA GLN A 488 2.94 -9.12 2.89
C GLN A 488 2.19 -10.44 2.66
N TYR A 489 2.55 -11.49 3.39
CA TYR A 489 1.86 -12.79 3.29
C TYR A 489 0.42 -12.71 3.76
N GLY A 490 0.14 -12.03 4.87
CA GLY A 490 -1.23 -11.89 5.33
C GLY A 490 -2.08 -10.98 4.45
N ALA A 491 -1.49 -9.95 3.83
CA ALA A 491 -2.19 -9.06 2.91
C ALA A 491 -2.79 -9.80 1.74
N ARG A 492 -2.10 -10.81 1.21
CA ARG A 492 -2.69 -11.75 0.24
C ARG A 492 -4.03 -12.30 0.69
N HIS A 493 -4.12 -12.79 1.93
CA HIS A 493 -5.33 -13.43 2.45
C HIS A 493 -6.43 -12.42 2.77
N PHE A 494 -6.11 -11.33 3.47
CA PHE A 494 -7.11 -10.35 3.88
C PHE A 494 -7.55 -9.40 2.75
N ASN A 495 -6.86 -9.37 1.61
CA ASN A 495 -7.27 -8.64 0.40
C ASN A 495 -7.83 -9.56 -0.71
N GLU A 496 -7.86 -10.88 -0.50
CA GLU A 496 -8.42 -11.83 -1.46
C GLU A 496 -9.84 -11.39 -1.88
N PRO A 497 -10.14 -11.28 -3.19
CA PRO A 497 -11.43 -10.77 -3.66
C PRO A 497 -12.64 -11.56 -3.14
N LEU A 498 -12.49 -12.87 -2.98
CA LEU A 498 -13.50 -13.75 -2.38
C LEU A 498 -12.93 -14.36 -1.11
N THR A 499 -13.35 -13.84 0.06
CA THR A 499 -12.72 -14.19 1.34
C THR A 499 -13.71 -14.32 2.49
N VAL A 500 -13.21 -14.72 3.65
CA VAL A 500 -13.93 -14.78 4.92
C VAL A 500 -13.25 -13.91 5.98
N SER A 501 -14.05 -13.32 6.86
CA SER A 501 -13.55 -12.52 7.98
C SER A 501 -14.42 -12.73 9.22
N PHE A 502 -13.78 -12.79 10.39
CA PHE A 502 -14.48 -12.85 11.66
C PHE A 502 -14.73 -11.45 12.23
N GLU A 503 -15.85 -11.31 12.92
CA GLU A 503 -16.14 -10.19 13.81
C GLU A 503 -16.52 -10.75 15.18
N ASP A 504 -15.74 -10.38 16.20
CA ASP A 504 -16.00 -10.71 17.60
C ASP A 504 -16.30 -9.43 18.39
N ASP A 505 -17.44 -9.43 19.08
CA ASP A 505 -17.90 -8.34 19.94
C ASP A 505 -18.65 -8.87 21.18
N ASP A 506 -19.21 -7.96 21.98
CA ASP A 506 -19.98 -8.31 23.18
C ASP A 506 -21.27 -9.11 22.85
N ASN A 507 -21.71 -9.14 21.59
CA ASN A 507 -22.91 -9.86 21.13
C ASN A 507 -22.59 -11.26 20.58
N GLY A 508 -21.31 -11.63 20.47
CA GLY A 508 -20.88 -12.95 20.02
C GLY A 508 -19.86 -12.88 18.89
N VAL A 509 -19.82 -13.93 18.07
CA VAL A 509 -18.90 -14.03 16.93
C VAL A 509 -19.69 -14.25 15.64
N LYS A 510 -19.36 -13.47 14.61
CA LYS A 510 -19.90 -13.59 13.26
C LYS A 510 -18.81 -13.92 12.26
N VAL A 511 -19.19 -14.68 11.22
CA VAL A 511 -18.37 -14.92 10.05
C VAL A 511 -18.99 -14.23 8.86
N PHE A 512 -18.24 -13.33 8.23
CA PHE A 512 -18.60 -12.66 7.00
C PHE A 512 -17.98 -13.39 5.81
N VAL A 513 -18.75 -13.52 4.72
CA VAL A 513 -18.26 -13.93 3.40
C VAL A 513 -18.30 -12.69 2.52
N LEU A 514 -17.18 -12.33 1.91
CA LEU A 514 -16.99 -11.09 1.15
C LEU A 514 -16.71 -11.41 -0.32
N ASN A 515 -17.31 -10.63 -1.24
CA ASN A 515 -17.11 -10.72 -2.69
C ASN A 515 -16.82 -9.34 -3.29
N ASP A 516 -15.63 -9.20 -3.87
CA ASP A 516 -15.22 -8.02 -4.63
C ASP A 516 -15.28 -8.22 -6.15
N TYR A 517 -15.60 -9.42 -6.65
CA TYR A 517 -15.78 -9.64 -8.08
C TYR A 517 -17.04 -8.93 -8.60
N ARG A 518 -17.02 -8.58 -9.90
CA ARG A 518 -18.20 -8.03 -10.59
C ARG A 518 -19.36 -9.04 -10.71
N LYS A 519 -19.04 -10.33 -10.71
CA LYS A 519 -20.02 -11.42 -10.85
C LYS A 519 -20.43 -11.92 -9.46
N LYS A 520 -21.71 -12.26 -9.31
CA LYS A 520 -22.22 -13.00 -8.15
C LYS A 520 -21.51 -14.34 -8.04
N GLN A 521 -21.29 -14.81 -6.82
CA GLN A 521 -20.60 -16.07 -6.55
C GLN A 521 -21.53 -17.07 -5.87
N SER A 522 -21.40 -18.34 -6.26
CA SER A 522 -21.96 -19.46 -5.51
C SER A 522 -20.85 -20.16 -4.74
N VAL A 523 -21.01 -20.26 -3.42
CA VAL A 523 -19.96 -20.74 -2.49
C VAL A 523 -20.57 -21.54 -1.34
N ARG A 524 -19.76 -22.40 -0.71
CA ARG A 524 -20.10 -23.08 0.54
C ARG A 524 -19.16 -22.62 1.64
N LEU A 525 -19.71 -22.12 2.74
CA LEU A 525 -18.99 -21.75 3.94
C LEU A 525 -19.06 -22.91 4.95
N GLU A 526 -17.91 -23.29 5.49
CA GLU A 526 -17.81 -24.16 6.66
C GLU A 526 -17.27 -23.34 7.85
N ILE A 527 -17.96 -23.42 8.99
CA ILE A 527 -17.50 -22.82 10.26
C ILE A 527 -17.31 -23.96 11.25
N SER A 528 -16.11 -24.06 11.81
CA SER A 528 -15.73 -25.15 12.69
C SER A 528 -15.11 -24.64 14.00
N LEU A 529 -15.57 -25.18 15.13
CA LEU A 529 -14.88 -25.09 16.42
C LEU A 529 -13.82 -26.17 16.47
N PHE A 530 -12.57 -25.81 16.73
CA PHE A 530 -11.48 -26.76 16.90
C PHE A 530 -10.83 -26.64 18.26
N ASP A 531 -10.28 -27.75 18.72
CA ASP A 531 -9.39 -27.84 19.87
C ASP A 531 -7.94 -27.90 19.41
N PHE A 532 -7.03 -27.30 20.16
CA PHE A 532 -5.64 -27.17 19.77
C PHE A 532 -4.88 -28.51 19.68
N GLU A 533 -5.37 -29.58 20.32
CA GLU A 533 -4.78 -30.92 20.23
C GLU A 533 -5.70 -31.91 19.51
N ASN A 534 -7.02 -31.82 19.77
CA ASN A 534 -7.99 -32.82 19.32
C ASN A 534 -8.61 -32.50 17.94
N GLY A 535 -8.25 -31.39 17.31
CA GLY A 535 -8.72 -31.01 15.98
C GLY A 535 -10.16 -30.49 15.98
N VAL A 536 -10.84 -30.58 14.84
CA VAL A 536 -12.22 -30.09 14.67
C VAL A 536 -13.18 -30.88 15.56
N GLN A 537 -13.98 -30.17 16.35
CA GLN A 537 -14.94 -30.73 17.31
C GLN A 537 -16.39 -30.60 16.83
N LYS A 538 -16.73 -29.45 16.25
CA LYS A 538 -18.08 -29.13 15.77
C LYS A 538 -17.96 -28.34 14.48
N THR A 539 -18.93 -28.53 13.58
CA THR A 539 -18.96 -27.89 12.27
C THR A 539 -20.40 -27.53 11.91
N VAL A 540 -20.57 -26.37 11.27
CA VAL A 540 -21.81 -25.95 10.61
C VAL A 540 -21.47 -25.49 9.19
N GLU A 541 -22.37 -25.79 8.26
CA GLU A 541 -22.21 -25.44 6.85
C GLU A 541 -23.32 -24.52 6.36
N HIS A 542 -22.97 -23.60 5.47
CA HIS A 542 -23.91 -22.71 4.80
C HIS A 542 -23.64 -22.70 3.30
N SER A 543 -24.67 -22.97 2.50
CA SER A 543 -24.61 -22.82 1.04
C SER A 543 -25.15 -21.45 0.64
N ILE A 544 -24.41 -20.74 -0.21
CA ILE A 544 -24.73 -19.38 -0.65
C ILE A 544 -24.74 -19.40 -2.18
N SER A 545 -25.91 -19.25 -2.82
CA SER A 545 -26.04 -19.31 -4.28
C SER A 545 -25.73 -18.00 -4.99
N ASP A 546 -26.04 -16.86 -4.36
CA ASP A 546 -26.05 -15.53 -4.99
C ASP A 546 -25.32 -14.48 -4.14
N LEU A 547 -24.06 -14.76 -3.78
CA LEU A 547 -23.24 -13.80 -3.05
C LEU A 547 -22.91 -12.61 -3.95
N GLU A 548 -23.56 -11.47 -3.72
CA GLU A 548 -23.32 -10.24 -4.47
C GLU A 548 -22.15 -9.44 -3.91
N MET A 549 -22.25 -8.95 -2.67
CA MET A 549 -21.19 -8.17 -2.02
C MET A 549 -20.72 -8.83 -0.72
N ARG A 550 -21.65 -9.14 0.19
CA ARG A 550 -21.34 -9.82 1.44
C ARG A 550 -22.56 -10.50 2.04
N THR A 551 -22.32 -11.48 2.90
CA THR A 551 -23.30 -12.04 3.84
C THR A 551 -22.60 -12.37 5.16
N SER A 552 -23.34 -12.59 6.25
CA SER A 552 -22.77 -13.04 7.52
C SER A 552 -23.61 -14.11 8.21
N PHE A 553 -22.95 -14.89 9.06
CA PHE A 553 -23.53 -15.98 9.84
C PHE A 553 -23.02 -15.91 11.28
N ASP A 554 -23.92 -16.08 12.25
CA ASP A 554 -23.54 -16.18 13.65
C ASP A 554 -22.89 -17.53 13.94
N VAL A 555 -21.79 -17.51 14.68
CA VAL A 555 -21.24 -18.72 15.29
C VAL A 555 -22.18 -19.15 16.42
N PRO A 556 -22.55 -20.43 16.54
CA PRO A 556 -23.44 -20.88 17.62
C PRO A 556 -22.92 -20.50 19.00
N GLY A 557 -23.66 -19.68 19.75
CA GLY A 557 -23.24 -19.20 21.08
C GLY A 557 -22.93 -20.32 22.07
N GLU A 558 -23.69 -21.43 21.99
CA GLU A 558 -23.44 -22.64 22.77
C GLU A 558 -22.04 -23.24 22.58
N TRP A 559 -21.37 -23.01 21.44
CA TRP A 559 -19.98 -23.44 21.23
C TRP A 559 -19.03 -22.62 22.10
N LEU A 560 -19.25 -21.31 22.15
CA LEU A 560 -18.44 -20.37 22.92
C LEU A 560 -18.65 -20.52 24.43
N ASP A 561 -19.86 -20.89 24.86
CA ASP A 561 -20.20 -21.11 26.26
C ASP A 561 -19.69 -22.46 26.80
N SER A 562 -19.56 -23.47 25.94
CA SER A 562 -19.21 -24.85 26.35
C SER A 562 -17.73 -25.20 26.24
N CYS A 563 -16.91 -24.40 25.53
CA CYS A 563 -15.48 -24.69 25.31
C CYS A 563 -14.53 -23.95 26.28
N ASP A 564 -13.31 -24.46 26.46
CA ASP A 564 -12.24 -23.68 27.11
C ASP A 564 -11.63 -22.76 26.06
N LYS A 565 -11.98 -21.47 26.10
CA LYS A 565 -11.50 -20.44 25.16
C LYS A 565 -9.97 -20.37 25.06
N ARG A 566 -9.23 -20.88 26.05
CA ARG A 566 -7.76 -20.91 26.01
C ARG A 566 -7.18 -22.10 25.24
N LYS A 567 -8.01 -23.09 24.90
CA LYS A 567 -7.61 -24.33 24.20
C LYS A 567 -8.34 -24.53 22.87
N ASN A 568 -9.26 -23.63 22.55
CA ASN A 568 -10.11 -23.74 21.39
C ASN A 568 -10.01 -22.48 20.52
N GLY A 569 -10.28 -22.67 19.24
CA GLY A 569 -10.39 -21.60 18.25
C GLY A 569 -11.52 -21.90 17.27
N LEU A 570 -11.79 -20.92 16.41
CA LEU A 570 -12.72 -21.05 15.30
C LEU A 570 -11.96 -21.00 13.98
N VAL A 571 -12.44 -21.76 13.01
CA VAL A 571 -11.95 -21.70 11.63
C VAL A 571 -13.13 -21.56 10.68
N ALA A 572 -13.02 -20.62 9.75
CA ALA A 572 -13.95 -20.45 8.64
C ALA A 572 -13.23 -20.85 7.36
N THR A 573 -13.79 -21.79 6.61
CA THR A 573 -13.26 -22.27 5.33
C THR A 573 -14.30 -22.03 4.24
N LEU A 574 -13.91 -21.31 3.20
CA LEU A 574 -14.77 -21.00 2.07
C LEU A 574 -14.40 -21.89 0.88
N TYR A 575 -15.41 -22.55 0.34
CA TYR A 575 -15.29 -23.42 -0.81
C TYR A 575 -15.99 -22.84 -2.02
N LYS A 576 -15.35 -22.96 -3.18
CA LYS A 576 -15.94 -22.73 -4.50
C LYS A 576 -15.58 -23.90 -5.38
N ASP A 577 -16.58 -24.51 -6.03
CA ASP A 577 -16.39 -25.69 -6.87
C ASP A 577 -15.64 -26.85 -6.15
N ASN A 578 -15.90 -27.01 -4.85
CA ASN A 578 -15.24 -27.95 -3.91
C ASN A 578 -13.76 -27.68 -3.61
N GLU A 579 -13.18 -26.61 -4.12
CA GLU A 579 -11.84 -26.15 -3.79
C GLU A 579 -11.87 -25.10 -2.68
N VAL A 580 -10.88 -25.12 -1.79
CA VAL A 580 -10.73 -24.08 -0.75
C VAL A 580 -10.21 -22.81 -1.41
N VAL A 581 -10.99 -21.73 -1.36
CA VAL A 581 -10.61 -20.42 -1.92
C VAL A 581 -10.18 -19.42 -0.86
N ALA A 582 -10.68 -19.55 0.37
CA ALA A 582 -10.26 -18.72 1.48
C ALA A 582 -10.42 -19.46 2.80
N ARG A 583 -9.59 -19.08 3.78
CA ARG A 583 -9.68 -19.63 5.12
C ARG A 583 -9.17 -18.61 6.14
N LYS A 584 -9.84 -18.54 7.29
CA LYS A 584 -9.43 -17.71 8.41
C LYS A 584 -9.58 -18.47 9.72
N THR A 585 -8.64 -18.26 10.63
CA THR A 585 -8.70 -18.69 12.02
C THR A 585 -8.95 -17.50 12.93
N LEU A 586 -9.78 -17.71 13.95
CA LEU A 586 -9.99 -16.78 15.06
C LEU A 586 -9.67 -17.51 16.36
N LEU A 587 -8.78 -16.92 17.16
CA LEU A 587 -8.54 -17.35 18.53
C LEU A 587 -9.53 -16.68 19.48
N LEU A 588 -9.96 -17.39 20.51
CA LEU A 588 -10.99 -16.91 21.45
C LEU A 588 -10.43 -16.08 22.62
N ASP A 589 -9.11 -15.87 22.66
CA ASP A 589 -8.40 -14.98 23.58
C ASP A 589 -7.05 -14.57 22.93
N ARG A 590 -6.36 -13.60 23.53
CA ARG A 590 -5.01 -13.18 23.13
C ARG A 590 -4.01 -14.30 23.35
N GLU A 591 -2.98 -14.36 22.51
CA GLU A 591 -2.01 -15.47 22.46
C GLU A 591 -1.31 -15.72 23.81
N LYS A 592 -1.00 -14.67 24.58
CA LYS A 592 -0.40 -14.83 25.92
C LYS A 592 -1.32 -15.48 26.97
N ASN A 593 -2.62 -15.54 26.72
CA ASN A 593 -3.61 -16.16 27.60
C ASN A 593 -3.95 -17.60 27.18
N LEU A 594 -3.56 -17.98 25.95
CA LEU A 594 -3.83 -19.31 25.40
C LEU A 594 -2.91 -20.37 25.98
N VAL A 595 -3.39 -21.60 25.97
CA VAL A 595 -2.61 -22.81 26.26
C VAL A 595 -2.29 -23.50 24.94
N LEU A 596 -1.39 -22.87 24.16
CA LEU A 596 -0.92 -23.44 22.90
C LEU A 596 -0.06 -24.69 23.18
N PRO A 597 -0.38 -25.86 22.62
CA PRO A 597 0.46 -27.04 22.73
C PRO A 597 1.75 -26.84 21.93
N LYS A 598 2.80 -27.59 22.28
CA LYS A 598 3.98 -27.66 21.42
C LYS A 598 3.61 -28.47 20.18
N ALA A 599 3.69 -27.85 19.01
CA ALA A 599 3.42 -28.50 17.73
C ALA A 599 4.70 -29.10 17.16
N LYS A 600 4.65 -30.35 16.71
CA LYS A 600 5.76 -30.99 15.98
C LYS A 600 5.52 -30.87 14.48
N LEU A 601 6.27 -29.97 13.86
CA LEU A 601 6.24 -29.78 12.42
C LEU A 601 7.12 -30.84 11.73
N LYS A 602 6.48 -31.74 10.98
CA LYS A 602 7.16 -32.68 10.08
C LYS A 602 7.25 -32.04 8.70
N THR A 603 8.48 -31.93 8.20
CA THR A 603 8.75 -31.33 6.89
C THR A 603 9.26 -32.36 5.90
N LYS A 604 8.81 -32.26 4.66
CA LYS A 604 9.40 -32.95 3.50
C LYS A 604 9.67 -31.91 2.42
N ILE A 605 10.90 -31.88 1.92
CA ILE A 605 11.32 -30.95 0.87
C ILE A 605 11.59 -31.75 -0.40
N GLU A 606 10.91 -31.36 -1.48
CA GLU A 606 11.14 -31.86 -2.83
C GLU A 606 11.87 -30.77 -3.63
N VAL A 607 12.98 -31.14 -4.24
CA VAL A 607 13.87 -30.22 -4.96
C VAL A 607 13.79 -30.51 -6.44
N ALA A 608 13.42 -29.50 -7.22
CA ALA A 608 13.48 -29.49 -8.67
C ALA A 608 14.31 -28.28 -9.14
N ASP A 609 14.73 -28.27 -10.40
CA ASP A 609 15.64 -27.24 -10.93
C ASP A 609 15.04 -25.83 -10.84
N SER A 610 13.74 -25.67 -11.11
CA SER A 610 13.05 -24.37 -11.08
C SER A 610 12.19 -24.12 -9.84
N LYS A 611 12.09 -25.08 -8.91
CA LYS A 611 11.15 -24.97 -7.79
C LYS A 611 11.52 -25.85 -6.60
N ILE A 612 11.32 -25.31 -5.39
CA ILE A 612 11.26 -26.11 -4.16
C ILE A 612 9.81 -26.31 -3.77
N THR A 613 9.44 -27.54 -3.39
CA THR A 613 8.12 -27.86 -2.81
C THR A 613 8.32 -28.33 -1.37
N LEU A 614 7.68 -27.66 -0.42
CA LEU A 614 7.80 -27.93 1.01
C LEU A 614 6.43 -28.37 1.55
N HIS A 615 6.38 -29.61 2.00
CA HIS A 615 5.24 -30.19 2.72
C HIS A 615 5.45 -30.00 4.22
N ILE A 616 4.47 -29.41 4.91
CA ILE A 616 4.52 -29.13 6.34
C ILE A 616 3.30 -29.74 6.98
N LYS A 617 3.51 -30.74 7.84
CA LYS A 617 2.45 -31.42 8.59
C LYS A 617 2.63 -31.21 10.08
N THR A 618 1.54 -31.05 10.80
CA THR A 618 1.56 -30.87 12.27
C THR A 618 0.76 -31.95 13.00
N ASP A 619 1.14 -32.28 14.23
CA ASP A 619 0.37 -33.14 15.13
C ASP A 619 -0.67 -32.36 15.93
N ASN A 620 -0.32 -31.16 16.42
CA ASN A 620 -1.19 -30.23 17.13
C ASN A 620 -1.42 -28.93 16.34
N PHE A 621 -2.26 -28.04 16.83
CA PHE A 621 -2.46 -26.72 16.25
C PHE A 621 -1.14 -25.94 16.23
N ALA A 622 -0.69 -25.58 15.04
CA ALA A 622 0.51 -24.79 14.83
C ALA A 622 0.11 -23.40 14.34
N ARG A 623 0.31 -22.41 15.20
CA ARG A 623 -0.02 -21.02 14.89
C ARG A 623 1.13 -20.32 14.19
N LEU A 624 0.82 -19.55 13.14
CA LEU A 624 1.72 -18.65 12.42
C LEU A 624 3.04 -19.32 11.99
N VAL A 625 2.91 -20.50 11.38
CA VAL A 625 4.02 -21.29 10.85
C VAL A 625 4.83 -20.46 9.86
N LYS A 626 6.13 -20.30 10.14
CA LYS A 626 7.09 -19.63 9.27
C LYS A 626 8.05 -20.64 8.65
N ALA A 627 8.18 -20.62 7.34
CA ALA A 627 9.34 -21.14 6.63
C ALA A 627 10.35 -19.99 6.39
N GLU A 628 11.62 -20.21 6.73
CA GLU A 628 12.72 -19.27 6.53
C GLU A 628 13.83 -19.94 5.73
N CYS A 629 14.38 -19.21 4.76
CA CYS A 629 15.54 -19.60 3.97
C CYS A 629 16.63 -18.57 4.20
N SER A 630 17.82 -18.99 4.63
CA SER A 630 18.88 -18.05 5.03
C SER A 630 19.81 -17.60 3.90
N VAL A 631 19.69 -18.21 2.72
CA VAL A 631 20.63 -17.98 1.59
C VAL A 631 20.02 -17.17 0.45
N THR A 632 18.70 -16.98 0.43
CA THR A 632 18.00 -16.17 -0.59
C THR A 632 16.79 -15.44 0.00
N CYS A 633 16.36 -14.36 -0.65
CA CYS A 633 15.16 -13.59 -0.33
C CYS A 633 13.94 -13.94 -1.21
N LEU A 634 14.05 -14.96 -2.09
CA LEU A 634 12.93 -15.38 -2.94
C LEU A 634 11.71 -15.76 -2.07
N PRO A 635 10.49 -15.33 -2.45
CA PRO A 635 9.31 -15.54 -1.63
C PRO A 635 8.83 -16.99 -1.71
N PHE A 636 8.24 -17.47 -0.61
CA PHE A 636 7.43 -18.68 -0.63
C PHE A 636 6.04 -18.36 -1.20
N SER A 637 5.35 -19.37 -1.71
CA SER A 637 3.97 -19.24 -2.20
C SER A 637 2.99 -18.98 -1.06
N ASP A 638 3.36 -19.21 0.19
CA ASP A 638 2.64 -18.77 1.37
C ASP A 638 3.56 -18.86 2.60
N ASN A 639 3.26 -18.10 3.65
CA ASN A 639 4.03 -18.10 4.89
C ASN A 639 3.19 -17.50 6.04
N PHE A 640 3.62 -17.67 7.29
CA PHE A 640 2.91 -17.16 8.48
C PHE A 640 1.45 -17.61 8.59
N PHE A 641 1.16 -18.87 8.26
CA PHE A 641 -0.19 -19.45 8.27
C PHE A 641 -0.42 -20.37 9.48
N ASP A 642 -1.68 -20.62 9.80
CA ASP A 642 -2.07 -21.60 10.81
C ASP A 642 -2.28 -23.00 10.19
N LEU A 643 -2.00 -24.05 10.96
CA LEU A 643 -2.32 -25.45 10.64
C LEU A 643 -3.11 -26.09 11.79
N LEU A 644 -4.20 -26.77 11.47
CA LEU A 644 -4.96 -27.55 12.46
C LEU A 644 -4.29 -28.89 12.77
N PRO A 645 -4.62 -29.53 13.91
CA PRO A 645 -4.13 -30.87 14.25
C PRO A 645 -4.31 -31.88 13.10
N GLY A 646 -3.22 -32.55 12.71
CA GLY A 646 -3.20 -33.54 11.64
C GLY A 646 -3.15 -32.99 10.22
N GLU A 647 -3.25 -31.67 10.03
CA GLU A 647 -3.25 -31.02 8.73
C GLU A 647 -1.85 -31.00 8.08
N GLU A 648 -1.82 -31.09 6.75
CA GLU A 648 -0.65 -30.85 5.93
C GLU A 648 -0.92 -29.69 4.96
N LYS A 649 0.05 -28.79 4.83
CA LYS A 649 0.05 -27.74 3.81
C LYS A 649 1.30 -27.83 2.95
N ILE A 650 1.11 -27.57 1.67
CA ILE A 650 2.18 -27.55 0.68
C ILE A 650 2.41 -26.10 0.27
N ILE A 651 3.64 -25.63 0.41
CA ILE A 651 4.09 -24.34 -0.12
C ILE A 651 5.25 -24.54 -1.08
N THR A 652 5.45 -23.60 -1.99
CA THR A 652 6.51 -23.67 -3.00
C THR A 652 7.36 -22.41 -3.02
N MET A 653 8.60 -22.50 -3.49
CA MET A 653 9.44 -21.34 -3.83
C MET A 653 9.87 -21.50 -5.28
N SER A 654 9.57 -20.52 -6.13
CA SER A 654 10.12 -20.48 -7.49
C SER A 654 11.60 -20.14 -7.41
N LEU A 655 12.41 -20.79 -8.23
CA LEU A 655 13.85 -20.57 -8.37
C LEU A 655 14.20 -19.89 -9.70
N ASP A 656 13.22 -19.37 -10.44
CA ASP A 656 13.44 -18.78 -11.77
C ASP A 656 14.41 -17.59 -11.73
N CYS A 657 14.44 -16.86 -10.60
CA CYS A 657 15.33 -15.73 -10.35
C CYS A 657 16.42 -16.05 -9.30
N LEU A 658 16.78 -17.33 -9.15
CA LEU A 658 17.82 -17.74 -8.20
C LEU A 658 19.18 -17.21 -8.64
N ASP A 659 19.98 -16.72 -7.67
CA ASP A 659 21.36 -16.36 -7.92
C ASP A 659 22.12 -17.58 -8.45
N SER A 660 22.78 -17.43 -9.60
CA SER A 660 23.60 -18.46 -10.24
C SER A 660 24.71 -19.05 -9.36
N ALA A 661 25.08 -18.38 -8.26
CA ALA A 661 26.02 -18.88 -7.27
C ALA A 661 25.42 -19.92 -6.30
N LEU A 662 24.09 -20.09 -6.28
CA LEU A 662 23.38 -21.01 -5.41
C LEU A 662 22.77 -22.16 -6.21
N THR A 663 22.82 -23.37 -5.63
CA THR A 663 22.11 -24.53 -6.16
C THR A 663 20.74 -24.69 -5.50
N PRO A 664 19.74 -25.28 -6.17
CA PRO A 664 18.45 -25.64 -5.56
C PRO A 664 18.58 -26.45 -4.27
N ARG A 665 19.63 -27.28 -4.18
CA ARG A 665 19.93 -28.10 -3.01
C ARG A 665 20.42 -27.27 -1.83
N GLU A 666 21.32 -26.31 -2.03
CA GLU A 666 21.79 -25.42 -0.96
C GLU A 666 20.64 -24.57 -0.41
N VAL A 667 19.75 -24.11 -1.30
CA VAL A 667 18.53 -23.42 -0.88
C VAL A 667 17.69 -24.34 0.01
N ALA A 668 17.40 -25.56 -0.44
CA ALA A 668 16.61 -26.53 0.31
C ALA A 668 17.21 -26.89 1.69
N GLU A 669 18.53 -27.09 1.77
CA GLU A 669 19.24 -27.42 3.00
C GLU A 669 19.25 -26.27 4.02
N SER A 670 19.04 -25.02 3.56
CA SER A 670 18.96 -23.84 4.42
C SER A 670 17.56 -23.56 4.99
N ILE A 671 16.53 -24.28 4.53
CA ILE A 671 15.15 -24.04 4.93
C ILE A 671 14.91 -24.58 6.34
N VAL A 672 14.42 -23.71 7.22
CA VAL A 672 13.93 -24.06 8.55
C VAL A 672 12.47 -23.66 8.70
N VAL A 673 11.69 -24.51 9.36
CA VAL A 673 10.26 -24.29 9.60
C VAL A 673 10.00 -24.31 11.11
N TYR A 674 9.30 -23.30 11.60
CA TYR A 674 8.96 -23.16 13.01
C TYR A 674 7.61 -22.45 13.17
N SER A 675 7.03 -22.52 14.36
CA SER A 675 5.74 -21.91 14.71
C SER A 675 5.87 -20.99 15.92
N LEU A 676 4.78 -20.31 16.28
CA LEU A 676 4.72 -19.53 17.52
C LEU A 676 5.04 -20.38 18.77
N SER A 677 4.72 -21.68 18.77
CA SER A 677 4.97 -22.58 19.90
C SER A 677 6.46 -22.94 20.11
N ASP A 678 7.31 -22.62 19.13
CA ASP A 678 8.76 -22.84 19.18
C ASP A 678 9.52 -21.63 19.73
N ILE A 679 8.85 -20.49 19.90
CA ILE A 679 9.43 -19.24 20.40
C ILE A 679 9.63 -19.33 21.92
N GLU A 680 10.82 -18.95 22.39
CA GLU A 680 11.12 -18.94 23.82
C GLU A 680 10.66 -17.63 24.47
N LEU A 681 9.60 -17.73 25.28
CA LEU A 681 8.94 -16.57 25.89
C LEU A 681 9.27 -16.45 27.39
N ASN A 682 9.56 -15.23 27.83
CA ASN A 682 9.67 -14.88 29.23
C ASN A 682 8.27 -14.69 29.85
N LYS A 683 7.80 -15.73 30.54
CA LYS A 683 6.47 -15.76 31.19
C LYS A 683 6.34 -14.84 32.43
N SER A 684 7.33 -14.00 32.73
CA SER A 684 7.25 -13.03 33.82
C SER A 684 6.30 -11.88 33.46
N LYS A 685 5.06 -11.97 33.92
CA LYS A 685 4.04 -10.90 33.76
C LYS A 685 4.50 -9.55 34.32
N ILE A 686 5.32 -9.57 35.39
CA ILE A 686 5.89 -8.35 35.99
C ILE A 686 6.84 -7.66 35.00
N ASN A 687 7.69 -8.41 34.28
CA ASN A 687 8.60 -7.84 33.30
C ASN A 687 7.83 -7.14 32.16
N SER A 688 6.87 -7.84 31.55
CA SER A 688 6.01 -7.28 30.50
C SER A 688 5.25 -6.04 30.98
N PHE A 689 4.69 -6.07 32.20
CA PHE A 689 4.01 -4.92 32.79
C PHE A 689 4.95 -3.73 32.99
N VAL A 690 6.13 -3.94 33.57
CA VAL A 690 7.11 -2.87 33.84
C VAL A 690 7.60 -2.24 32.54
N LYS A 691 7.91 -3.04 31.51
CA LYS A 691 8.29 -2.50 30.19
C LYS A 691 7.18 -1.66 29.59
N ARG A 692 5.93 -2.15 29.59
CA ARG A 692 4.79 -1.40 29.06
C ARG A 692 4.54 -0.10 29.83
N ALA A 693 4.59 -0.13 31.16
CA ALA A 693 4.43 1.04 32.00
C ALA A 693 5.51 2.09 31.71
N LYS A 694 6.77 1.68 31.56
CA LYS A 694 7.88 2.58 31.20
C LYS A 694 7.63 3.28 29.87
N VAL A 695 7.21 2.55 28.84
CA VAL A 695 6.92 3.13 27.51
C VAL A 695 5.74 4.10 27.60
N TRP A 696 4.65 3.69 28.24
CA TRP A 696 3.45 4.52 28.37
C TRP A 696 3.70 5.82 29.16
N LEU A 697 4.54 5.77 30.21
CA LEU A 697 4.89 6.92 31.05
C LEU A 697 5.92 7.88 30.41
N SER A 698 6.44 7.58 29.21
CA SER A 698 7.31 8.50 28.49
C SER A 698 6.58 9.82 28.19
N PRO A 699 7.19 11.00 28.44
CA PRO A 699 6.53 12.29 28.20
C PRO A 699 5.98 12.46 26.77
N VAL A 700 6.71 11.95 25.77
CA VAL A 700 6.29 11.99 24.36
C VAL A 700 5.03 11.15 24.15
N ASN A 701 4.96 9.97 24.74
CA ASN A 701 3.83 9.06 24.57
C ASN A 701 2.59 9.56 25.34
N ILE A 702 2.76 10.20 26.50
CA ILE A 702 1.65 10.86 27.20
C ILE A 702 1.06 11.99 26.34
N ALA A 703 1.91 12.85 25.78
CA ALA A 703 1.47 13.93 24.90
C ALA A 703 0.71 13.41 23.67
N ASN A 704 1.25 12.38 23.01
CA ASN A 704 0.59 11.76 21.86
C ASN A 704 -0.73 11.07 22.25
N ALA A 705 -0.78 10.39 23.40
CA ALA A 705 -2.01 9.74 23.87
C ALA A 705 -3.13 10.75 24.16
N VAL A 706 -2.79 11.97 24.60
CA VAL A 706 -3.75 13.07 24.74
C VAL A 706 -4.21 13.56 23.37
N HIS A 707 -3.28 13.79 22.44
CA HIS A 707 -3.58 14.26 21.08
C HIS A 707 -4.49 13.28 20.33
N HIS A 708 -4.16 11.99 20.33
CA HIS A 708 -4.96 10.93 19.72
C HIS A 708 -6.08 10.41 20.64
N GLY A 709 -6.32 11.08 21.77
CA GLY A 709 -7.14 10.55 22.87
C GLY A 709 -8.61 10.36 22.54
N LYS A 710 -9.16 11.18 21.65
CA LYS A 710 -10.60 11.24 21.35
C LYS A 710 -10.88 10.78 19.92
N VAL A 711 -11.97 10.03 19.74
CA VAL A 711 -12.54 9.82 18.40
C VAL A 711 -13.09 11.16 17.92
N PRO A 712 -12.67 11.66 16.75
CA PRO A 712 -13.19 12.89 16.17
C PRO A 712 -14.70 12.86 16.03
N LYS A 713 -15.34 14.00 16.25
CA LYS A 713 -16.78 14.10 16.03
C LYS A 713 -17.06 14.10 14.52
N PRO A 714 -18.14 13.46 14.07
CA PRO A 714 -18.60 13.61 12.70
C PRO A 714 -18.82 15.09 12.35
N VAL A 715 -18.51 15.47 11.12
CA VAL A 715 -18.92 16.77 10.56
C VAL A 715 -20.44 16.78 10.49
N LYS A 716 -21.06 17.90 10.91
CA LYS A 716 -22.49 18.13 10.67
C LYS A 716 -22.65 18.61 9.24
N LEU A 717 -23.24 17.77 8.40
CA LEU A 717 -23.43 18.00 6.97
C LEU A 717 -24.83 18.55 6.69
#